data_AF-A0A1B8ZBA9-F1
#
_entry.id   AF-A0A1B8ZBA9-F1
#
_cell.length_a   1.000
_cell.length_b   1.000
_cell.length_c   1.000
_cell.angle_alpha   90.00
_cell.angle_beta   90.00
_cell.angle_gamma   90.00
#
_symmetry.space_group_name_H-M   'P 1'
#
loop_
_entity.id
_entity.type
_entity.pdbx_description
1 polymer ?
#
loop_
_entity_poly.entity_id
_entity_poly.type
_entity_poly.pdbx_seq_one_letter_code
_entity_poly.pdbx_strand_id
1 'polypeptide(L)'
;MAEDSVRSGRDGEKIANEILKLVGWGSASWNMDIDCSFPSRHKPTVKNNPHHGIDILYSYDNPLYHDRRDIIIGSVKHSENGYPSSKSYELTQHLTDLAENLDCAKQSDNILQLVGNSGLQTHYKGLLFCLSSLDTEKEYDLAQHINNDIDFGTNKFEEIFLVDNKRATFLVSSIKTAESYWPLSEIKFLYQNTGKNMEKSQLLLSGKKLPIQLINSEIIPIVKEEKETGKISCLIFCNNPYSKENVSRLIWLSHKLCGLTNEIRIYLPNYDNNKEYEINAVKQLFKDESFTTKITFHRFSKFDIVSLKETQNNTFYAQPKQDKQVELTHSTQISDDIDKILPFGDFLIPKLRTSILSEVNLQDFLTRKGIVTLKKSKNDILPLFSCLLLSPDELDSLKATYREKEDKPKEIERTATVNLGSKTLWETFNELFPDLKSITKSGLPKNCALVGAPMLERVGKNYNHLVVKYKIEKENTNKDFLTGKTFHDAQMEIRYENNQLTFIDQHTSSETYKLNKNYFDNFQKALKKNNLSVEEFKSIQFLDFANNERIQFLLSFLKIQDSKAIVIKKITLDSMKFRTDETLSKLPKDLESLKGRVSNLNLHGKELHDTIYLSEDEYRIAILCEKVRFNVIYKYINRDGICSIEVSFNGALGLKGYKDTELRISITPAPNSFDNNFTSTKALITKEINKIRDDNYTQYKQKQNINDTI
;
A
#
# COMPACT_ATOMS: atom_id res chain seq x y z
N MET A 1 5.31 -10.36 40.91
CA MET A 1 5.02 -10.77 39.51
C MET A 1 3.53 -10.76 39.19
N ALA A 2 2.68 -11.59 39.81
CA ALA A 2 1.23 -11.58 39.52
C ALA A 2 0.54 -10.27 39.98
N GLU A 3 0.88 -9.78 41.18
CA GLU A 3 0.34 -8.53 41.72
C GLU A 3 0.78 -7.29 40.91
N ASP A 4 2.05 -7.24 40.49
CA ASP A 4 2.59 -6.17 39.63
C ASP A 4 1.93 -6.15 38.25
N SER A 5 1.67 -7.32 37.66
CA SER A 5 0.97 -7.45 36.38
C SER A 5 -0.48 -6.96 36.46
N VAL A 6 -1.19 -7.28 37.55
CA VAL A 6 -2.57 -6.81 37.77
C VAL A 6 -2.59 -5.29 38.00
N ARG A 7 -1.64 -4.75 38.76
CA ARG A 7 -1.50 -3.32 38.97
C ARG A 7 -1.21 -2.58 37.65
N SER A 8 -0.27 -3.07 36.85
CA SER A 8 0.05 -2.54 35.53
C SER A 8 -1.19 -2.54 34.61
N GLY A 9 -1.97 -3.64 34.60
CA GLY A 9 -3.22 -3.72 33.84
C GLY A 9 -4.22 -2.63 34.21
N ARG A 10 -4.47 -2.44 35.53
CA ARG A 10 -5.38 -1.39 36.03
C ARG A 10 -4.92 0.02 35.67
N ASP A 11 -3.62 0.28 35.67
CA ASP A 11 -3.07 1.57 35.23
C ASP A 11 -3.34 1.81 33.74
N GLY A 12 -3.14 0.79 32.91
CA GLY A 12 -3.51 0.82 31.49
C GLY A 12 -4.99 1.14 31.27
N GLU A 13 -5.89 0.45 31.97
CA GLU A 13 -7.34 0.68 31.89
C GLU A 13 -7.72 2.12 32.27
N LYS A 14 -7.11 2.69 33.32
CA LYS A 14 -7.34 4.10 33.70
C LYS A 14 -6.94 5.05 32.60
N ILE A 15 -5.74 4.89 32.02
CA ILE A 15 -5.27 5.75 30.93
C ILE A 15 -6.22 5.63 29.73
N ALA A 16 -6.56 4.41 29.33
CA ALA A 16 -7.47 4.16 28.22
C ALA A 16 -8.84 4.80 28.47
N ASN A 17 -9.39 4.71 29.70
CA ASN A 17 -10.66 5.32 30.06
C ASN A 17 -10.65 6.85 29.97
N GLU A 18 -9.58 7.51 30.40
CA GLU A 18 -9.46 8.95 30.23
C GLU A 18 -9.34 9.35 28.76
N ILE A 19 -8.61 8.57 27.94
CA ILE A 19 -8.58 8.77 26.49
C ILE A 19 -10.00 8.62 25.90
N LEU A 20 -10.74 7.57 26.28
CA LEU A 20 -12.11 7.34 25.82
C LEU A 20 -13.04 8.49 26.18
N LYS A 21 -12.93 9.06 27.38
CA LYS A 21 -13.69 10.26 27.77
C LYS A 21 -13.38 11.45 26.87
N LEU A 22 -12.10 11.71 26.58
CA LEU A 22 -11.66 12.82 25.72
C LEU A 22 -12.20 12.71 24.29
N VAL A 23 -12.35 11.50 23.76
CA VAL A 23 -12.92 11.27 22.41
C VAL A 23 -14.45 11.18 22.40
N GLY A 24 -15.10 11.45 23.52
CA GLY A 24 -16.56 11.45 23.65
C GLY A 24 -17.19 10.08 23.90
N TRP A 25 -16.40 9.08 24.28
CA TRP A 25 -16.83 7.70 24.59
C TRP A 25 -16.81 7.41 26.10
N GLY A 26 -17.00 8.44 26.94
CA GLY A 26 -16.90 8.34 28.40
C GLY A 26 -17.94 7.44 29.08
N SER A 27 -18.96 6.98 28.35
CA SER A 27 -19.96 6.01 28.82
C SER A 27 -19.67 4.58 28.33
N ALA A 28 -18.43 4.28 27.96
CA ALA A 28 -18.01 2.92 27.63
C ALA A 28 -18.26 1.97 28.81
N SER A 29 -18.74 0.77 28.49
CA SER A 29 -18.86 -0.33 29.45
C SER A 29 -17.53 -1.05 29.55
N TRP A 30 -17.16 -1.45 30.76
CA TRP A 30 -15.84 -2.01 31.06
C TRP A 30 -15.94 -3.42 31.64
N ASN A 31 -14.92 -4.23 31.36
CA ASN A 31 -14.67 -5.54 32.01
C ASN A 31 -15.89 -6.46 31.95
N MET A 32 -16.32 -6.77 30.72
CA MET A 32 -17.42 -7.68 30.43
C MET A 32 -16.90 -9.05 29.99
N ASP A 33 -17.64 -10.10 30.31
CA ASP A 33 -17.41 -11.42 29.74
C ASP A 33 -18.51 -11.79 28.75
N ILE A 34 -18.12 -12.44 27.65
CA ILE A 34 -19.05 -13.07 26.72
C ILE A 34 -18.74 -14.56 26.58
N ASP A 35 -19.77 -15.36 26.40
CA ASP A 35 -19.60 -16.78 26.10
C ASP A 35 -18.91 -16.97 24.75
N CYS A 36 -18.02 -17.95 24.67
CA CYS A 36 -17.39 -18.34 23.41
C CYS A 36 -18.41 -19.01 22.50
N SER A 37 -18.76 -18.34 21.40
CA SER A 37 -19.69 -18.88 20.39
C SER A 37 -19.05 -19.93 19.49
N PHE A 38 -17.71 -20.03 19.47
CA PHE A 38 -16.97 -20.98 18.63
C PHE A 38 -15.91 -21.81 19.39
N PRO A 39 -16.29 -22.61 20.42
CA PRO A 39 -15.33 -23.34 21.26
C PRO A 39 -14.43 -24.34 20.54
N SER A 40 -14.85 -24.82 19.36
CA SER A 40 -14.10 -25.76 18.54
C SER A 40 -13.07 -25.10 17.63
N ARG A 41 -13.17 -23.78 17.41
CA ARG A 41 -12.25 -23.00 16.55
C ARG A 41 -11.30 -22.15 17.39
N HIS A 42 -11.79 -21.55 18.46
CA HIS A 42 -10.98 -20.79 19.40
C HIS A 42 -10.28 -21.78 20.34
N LYS A 43 -9.06 -21.48 20.79
CA LYS A 43 -8.38 -22.30 21.81
C LYS A 43 -8.88 -21.84 23.18
N PRO A 44 -9.82 -22.56 23.83
CA PRO A 44 -10.37 -22.07 25.07
C PRO A 44 -9.31 -22.09 26.17
N THR A 45 -9.11 -20.94 26.82
CA THR A 45 -8.27 -20.81 28.02
C THR A 45 -8.84 -21.58 29.20
N VAL A 46 -10.18 -21.76 29.23
CA VAL A 46 -10.90 -22.53 30.25
C VAL A 46 -11.66 -23.68 29.60
N LYS A 47 -11.34 -24.92 30.00
CA LYS A 47 -11.96 -26.14 29.42
C LYS A 47 -13.46 -26.26 29.70
N ASN A 48 -13.92 -25.73 30.83
CA ASN A 48 -15.33 -25.73 31.24
C ASN A 48 -15.89 -24.30 31.11
N ASN A 49 -16.88 -24.11 30.24
CA ASN A 49 -17.52 -22.83 29.92
C ASN A 49 -16.55 -21.77 29.36
N PRO A 50 -16.08 -21.95 28.11
CA PRO A 50 -15.16 -21.02 27.47
C PRO A 50 -15.83 -19.65 27.30
N HIS A 51 -15.15 -18.61 27.77
CA HIS A 51 -15.59 -17.22 27.69
C HIS A 51 -14.44 -16.33 27.21
N HIS A 52 -14.78 -15.14 26.75
CA HIS A 52 -13.86 -14.11 26.29
C HIS A 52 -14.05 -12.84 27.13
N GLY A 53 -12.95 -12.36 27.73
CA GLY A 53 -12.92 -11.08 28.42
C GLY A 53 -12.84 -9.93 27.41
N ILE A 54 -13.76 -8.98 27.54
CA ILE A 54 -13.84 -7.74 26.77
C ILE A 54 -13.61 -6.57 27.74
N ASP A 55 -12.50 -5.85 27.52
CA ASP A 55 -12.14 -4.73 28.40
C ASP A 55 -13.04 -3.52 28.13
N ILE A 56 -13.43 -3.28 26.87
CA ILE A 56 -14.21 -2.11 26.45
C ILE A 56 -15.36 -2.52 25.52
N LEU A 57 -16.58 -2.05 25.80
CA LEU A 57 -17.72 -2.05 24.89
C LEU A 57 -18.27 -0.63 24.71
N TYR A 58 -18.39 -0.18 23.46
CA TYR A 58 -19.04 1.09 23.12
C TYR A 58 -19.84 0.96 21.82
N SER A 59 -20.89 1.78 21.64
CA SER A 59 -21.63 1.80 20.37
C SER A 59 -22.12 3.21 20.01
N TYR A 60 -22.14 3.52 18.73
CA TYR A 60 -22.65 4.80 18.20
C TYR A 60 -22.99 4.71 16.71
N ASP A 61 -23.95 5.52 16.27
CA ASP A 61 -24.25 5.69 14.85
C ASP A 61 -23.11 6.47 14.18
N ASN A 62 -22.57 5.94 13.08
CA ASN A 62 -21.33 6.42 12.50
C ASN A 62 -21.55 7.70 11.66
N PRO A 63 -20.97 8.86 12.04
CA PRO A 63 -21.19 10.12 11.32
C PRO A 63 -20.40 10.22 10.00
N LEU A 64 -19.49 9.28 9.72
CA LEU A 64 -18.78 9.14 8.45
C LEU A 64 -19.47 8.15 7.52
N TYR A 65 -20.51 7.44 7.99
CA TYR A 65 -21.24 6.43 7.23
C TYR A 65 -22.70 6.28 7.74
N HIS A 66 -23.63 7.01 7.14
CA HIS A 66 -25.02 7.17 7.65
C HIS A 66 -25.89 5.91 7.61
N ASP A 67 -25.44 4.81 6.99
CA ASP A 67 -26.16 3.52 7.01
C ASP A 67 -25.63 2.56 8.09
N ARG A 68 -24.72 3.01 8.97
CA ARG A 68 -23.99 2.14 9.90
C ARG A 68 -24.09 2.59 11.35
N ARG A 69 -24.15 1.57 12.21
CA ARG A 69 -23.82 1.67 13.62
C ARG A 69 -22.56 0.88 13.90
N ASP A 70 -21.57 1.52 14.52
CA ASP A 70 -20.35 0.85 14.95
C ASP A 70 -20.51 0.36 16.40
N ILE A 71 -20.19 -0.91 16.63
CA ILE A 71 -19.99 -1.51 17.94
C ILE A 71 -18.49 -1.76 18.10
N ILE A 72 -17.91 -1.13 19.11
CA ILE A 72 -16.49 -1.19 19.42
C ILE A 72 -16.28 -2.24 20.51
N ILE A 73 -15.47 -3.24 20.20
CA ILE A 73 -14.97 -4.24 21.14
C ILE A 73 -13.50 -3.92 21.36
N GLY A 74 -13.11 -3.61 22.59
CA GLY A 74 -11.75 -3.18 22.87
C GLY A 74 -11.01 -4.06 23.87
N SER A 75 -9.69 -4.06 23.75
CA SER A 75 -8.78 -4.61 24.73
C SER A 75 -7.65 -3.64 25.08
N VAL A 76 -7.19 -3.68 26.32
CA VAL A 76 -6.14 -2.82 26.86
C VAL A 76 -4.94 -3.65 27.30
N LYS A 77 -3.76 -3.30 26.79
CA LYS A 77 -2.46 -3.88 27.15
C LYS A 77 -1.56 -2.75 27.61
N HIS A 78 -0.87 -2.96 28.73
CA HIS A 78 -0.01 -1.95 29.33
C HIS A 78 1.28 -2.56 29.86
N SER A 79 2.40 -1.90 29.57
CA SER A 79 3.71 -2.22 30.14
C SER A 79 4.24 -1.06 30.98
N GLU A 80 4.50 -1.32 32.26
CA GLU A 80 5.08 -0.32 33.15
C GLU A 80 6.54 -0.01 32.81
N ASN A 81 7.32 -1.03 32.41
CA ASN A 81 8.77 -0.95 32.22
C ASN A 81 9.20 -0.94 30.75
N GLY A 82 8.34 -0.43 29.87
CA GLY A 82 8.61 -0.36 28.44
C GLY A 82 8.05 -1.51 27.63
N TYR A 83 7.83 -1.29 26.34
CA TYR A 83 7.35 -2.35 25.46
C TYR A 83 8.31 -3.55 25.46
N PRO A 84 7.76 -4.77 25.40
CA PRO A 84 8.56 -6.00 25.37
C PRO A 84 9.63 -5.97 24.27
N SER A 85 10.69 -6.76 24.42
CA SER A 85 11.67 -6.96 23.34
C SER A 85 11.04 -7.69 22.15
N SER A 86 10.11 -8.62 22.41
CA SER A 86 9.31 -9.43 21.47
C SER A 86 8.11 -8.71 20.86
N LYS A 87 8.24 -7.41 20.52
CA LYS A 87 7.14 -6.53 20.06
C LYS A 87 6.22 -7.16 19.00
N SER A 88 6.78 -7.63 17.89
CA SER A 88 5.99 -8.20 16.80
C SER A 88 5.23 -9.46 17.18
N TYR A 89 5.83 -10.31 18.02
CA TYR A 89 5.20 -11.55 18.48
C TYR A 89 4.03 -11.23 19.43
N GLU A 90 4.23 -10.36 20.41
CA GLU A 90 3.18 -10.01 21.37
C GLU A 90 2.03 -9.23 20.73
N LEU A 91 2.33 -8.30 19.80
CA LEU A 91 1.31 -7.65 18.99
C LEU A 91 0.48 -8.67 18.21
N THR A 92 1.12 -9.67 17.61
CA THR A 92 0.42 -10.72 16.87
C THR A 92 -0.52 -11.50 17.78
N GLN A 93 -0.10 -11.84 19.00
CA GLN A 93 -0.96 -12.49 19.99
C GLN A 93 -2.13 -11.60 20.37
N HIS A 94 -1.89 -10.35 20.77
CA HIS A 94 -2.95 -9.43 21.17
C HIS A 94 -3.98 -9.13 20.07
N LEU A 95 -3.53 -9.01 18.82
CA LEU A 95 -4.42 -8.86 17.67
C LEU A 95 -5.24 -10.12 17.41
N THR A 96 -4.65 -11.30 17.57
CA THR A 96 -5.34 -12.59 17.40
C THR A 96 -6.40 -12.78 18.48
N ASP A 97 -6.07 -12.49 19.74
CA ASP A 97 -7.01 -12.56 20.87
C ASP A 97 -8.21 -11.62 20.64
N LEU A 98 -7.95 -10.38 20.20
CA LEU A 98 -9.02 -9.43 19.90
C LEU A 98 -9.85 -9.85 18.67
N ALA A 99 -9.25 -10.52 17.69
CA ALA A 99 -9.97 -11.09 16.54
C ALA A 99 -10.93 -12.20 16.97
N GLU A 100 -10.54 -13.08 17.91
CA GLU A 100 -11.44 -14.08 18.51
C GLU A 100 -12.60 -13.42 19.25
N ASN A 101 -12.31 -12.38 20.04
CA ASN A 101 -13.33 -11.62 20.77
C ASN A 101 -14.35 -10.99 19.80
N LEU A 102 -13.90 -10.44 18.66
CA LEU A 102 -14.77 -9.86 17.64
C LEU A 102 -15.68 -10.89 16.96
N ASP A 103 -15.15 -12.08 16.65
CA ASP A 103 -15.93 -13.15 16.02
C ASP A 103 -17.06 -13.62 16.94
N CYS A 104 -16.77 -13.80 18.24
CA CYS A 104 -17.76 -14.14 19.26
C CYS A 104 -18.73 -12.99 19.56
N ALA A 105 -18.26 -11.74 19.65
CA ALA A 105 -19.10 -10.59 19.97
C ALA A 105 -20.23 -10.38 18.96
N LYS A 106 -19.99 -10.72 17.69
CA LYS A 106 -20.98 -10.67 16.62
C LYS A 106 -22.13 -11.67 16.81
N GLN A 107 -21.93 -12.73 17.56
CA GLN A 107 -22.95 -13.76 17.88
C GLN A 107 -23.55 -13.56 19.28
N SER A 108 -23.11 -12.56 20.04
CA SER A 108 -23.52 -12.38 21.43
C SER A 108 -24.87 -11.65 21.52
N ASP A 109 -25.92 -12.38 21.89
CA ASP A 109 -27.23 -11.80 22.20
C ASP A 109 -27.15 -10.79 23.36
N ASN A 110 -26.29 -11.03 24.35
CA ASN A 110 -26.08 -10.11 25.47
C ASN A 110 -25.57 -8.74 24.99
N ILE A 111 -24.61 -8.72 24.06
CA ILE A 111 -24.13 -7.46 23.47
C ILE A 111 -25.27 -6.77 22.71
N LEU A 112 -26.02 -7.50 21.88
CA LEU A 112 -27.13 -6.93 21.12
C LEU A 112 -28.22 -6.33 22.02
N GLN A 113 -28.54 -6.99 23.14
CA GLN A 113 -29.49 -6.48 24.13
C GLN A 113 -28.96 -5.23 24.84
N LEU A 114 -27.68 -5.20 25.21
CA LEU A 114 -27.04 -4.07 25.88
C LEU A 114 -26.96 -2.82 24.99
N VAL A 115 -26.56 -2.99 23.73
CA VAL A 115 -26.42 -1.86 22.79
C VAL A 115 -27.76 -1.41 22.20
N GLY A 116 -28.74 -2.31 22.12
CA GLY A 116 -30.03 -2.07 21.50
C GLY A 116 -29.97 -1.94 19.97
N ASN A 117 -31.14 -1.94 19.32
CA ASN A 117 -31.25 -1.87 17.86
C ASN A 117 -31.46 -0.41 17.40
N SER A 118 -30.64 0.09 16.46
CA SER A 118 -30.82 1.41 15.84
C SER A 118 -31.53 1.37 14.48
N GLY A 119 -31.78 0.18 13.92
CA GLY A 119 -32.26 0.03 12.54
C GLY A 119 -31.19 0.20 11.46
N LEU A 120 -29.95 0.57 11.84
CA LEU A 120 -28.80 0.67 10.94
C LEU A 120 -28.04 -0.65 10.83
N GLN A 121 -27.20 -0.80 9.80
CA GLN A 121 -26.32 -1.95 9.67
C GLN A 121 -25.27 -1.92 10.78
N THR A 122 -25.20 -3.00 11.56
CA THR A 122 -24.28 -3.09 12.69
C THR A 122 -22.93 -3.63 12.22
N HIS A 123 -21.87 -2.91 12.55
CA HIS A 123 -20.50 -3.27 12.23
C HIS A 123 -19.66 -3.37 13.51
N TYR A 124 -18.95 -4.49 13.69
CA TYR A 124 -18.11 -4.73 14.85
C TYR A 124 -16.66 -4.36 14.53
N LYS A 125 -16.06 -3.48 15.34
CA LYS A 125 -14.70 -2.97 15.16
C LYS A 125 -13.87 -3.24 16.41
N GLY A 126 -12.62 -3.65 16.21
CA GLY A 126 -11.66 -3.83 17.30
C GLY A 126 -10.98 -2.53 17.69
N LEU A 127 -10.77 -2.32 18.99
CA LEU A 127 -9.90 -1.27 19.50
C LEU A 127 -8.85 -1.89 20.43
N LEU A 128 -7.58 -1.84 20.05
CA LEU A 128 -6.48 -2.36 20.86
C LEU A 128 -5.66 -1.19 21.40
N PHE A 129 -5.68 -0.96 22.71
CA PHE A 129 -4.69 -0.09 23.35
C PHE A 129 -3.45 -0.92 23.69
N CYS A 130 -2.28 -0.49 23.23
CA CYS A 130 -0.99 -1.03 23.68
C CYS A 130 -0.13 0.12 24.19
N LEU A 131 -0.12 0.33 25.50
CA LEU A 131 0.48 1.50 26.13
C LEU A 131 1.73 1.14 26.93
N SER A 132 2.63 2.12 27.05
CA SER A 132 3.84 2.04 27.87
C SER A 132 3.94 3.23 28.81
N SER A 133 4.31 2.98 30.07
CA SER A 133 4.63 4.05 31.04
C SER A 133 6.09 4.50 30.98
N LEU A 134 6.93 3.92 30.11
CA LEU A 134 8.34 4.30 30.01
C LEU A 134 8.49 5.66 29.33
N ASP A 135 9.18 6.59 29.98
CA ASP A 135 9.34 7.99 29.52
C ASP A 135 9.96 8.08 28.10
N THR A 136 10.93 7.22 27.79
CA THR A 136 11.57 7.18 26.46
C THR A 136 10.65 6.64 25.36
N GLU A 137 9.48 6.12 25.71
CA GLU A 137 8.51 5.55 24.77
C GLU A 137 7.23 6.39 24.64
N LYS A 138 7.20 7.61 25.19
CA LYS A 138 6.04 8.53 25.12
C LYS A 138 5.50 8.77 23.71
N GLU A 139 6.35 8.70 22.70
CA GLU A 139 5.97 8.85 21.28
C GLU A 139 6.36 7.64 20.44
N TYR A 140 6.51 6.47 21.06
CA TYR A 140 6.96 5.27 20.36
C TYR A 140 5.87 4.76 19.40
N ASP A 141 6.26 4.55 18.14
CA ASP A 141 5.43 3.95 17.09
C ASP A 141 5.55 2.43 17.19
N LEU A 142 4.70 1.80 17.97
CA LEU A 142 4.66 0.34 18.10
C LEU A 142 4.03 -0.30 16.86
N ALA A 143 3.10 0.38 16.19
CA ALA A 143 2.39 -0.14 15.02
C ALA A 143 3.33 -0.54 13.85
N GLN A 144 4.51 0.08 13.74
CA GLN A 144 5.52 -0.30 12.75
C GLN A 144 6.00 -1.77 12.87
N HIS A 145 5.77 -2.41 14.03
CA HIS A 145 6.15 -3.79 14.32
C HIS A 145 5.04 -4.80 14.06
N ILE A 146 3.86 -4.36 13.61
CA ILE A 146 2.78 -5.28 13.22
C ILE A 146 3.26 -6.06 11.99
N ASN A 147 3.09 -7.39 12.04
CA ASN A 147 3.37 -8.24 10.89
C ASN A 147 2.23 -8.12 9.86
N ASN A 148 2.56 -7.88 8.58
CA ASN A 148 1.54 -7.77 7.52
C ASN A 148 0.91 -9.12 7.18
N ASP A 149 1.58 -10.23 7.50
CA ASP A 149 1.15 -11.60 7.16
C ASP A 149 0.61 -12.38 8.38
N ILE A 150 -0.09 -11.70 9.30
CA ILE A 150 -0.71 -12.39 10.44
C ILE A 150 -1.80 -13.33 9.93
N ASP A 151 -1.66 -14.62 10.24
CA ASP A 151 -2.71 -15.61 10.02
C ASP A 151 -3.69 -15.60 11.19
N PHE A 152 -4.87 -15.01 10.94
CA PHE A 152 -6.00 -15.02 11.88
C PHE A 152 -6.83 -16.32 11.82
N GLY A 153 -6.37 -17.32 11.06
CA GLY A 153 -7.03 -18.60 10.91
C GLY A 153 -8.47 -18.46 10.39
N THR A 154 -9.43 -18.99 11.14
CA THR A 154 -10.85 -18.92 10.79
C THR A 154 -11.59 -17.73 11.39
N ASN A 155 -10.91 -16.88 12.16
CA ASN A 155 -11.54 -15.78 12.89
C ASN A 155 -12.06 -14.72 11.92
N LYS A 156 -13.26 -14.20 12.18
CA LYS A 156 -13.90 -13.18 11.34
C LYS A 156 -13.98 -11.84 12.05
N PHE A 157 -13.35 -10.83 11.46
CA PHE A 157 -13.49 -9.44 11.86
C PHE A 157 -13.38 -8.49 10.66
N GLU A 158 -13.82 -7.25 10.83
CA GLU A 158 -13.75 -6.24 9.78
C GLU A 158 -12.43 -5.45 9.85
N GLU A 159 -12.25 -4.70 10.94
CA GLU A 159 -11.04 -3.95 11.22
C GLU A 159 -10.72 -3.94 12.72
N ILE A 160 -9.43 -3.87 13.05
CA ILE A 160 -8.89 -3.62 14.38
C ILE A 160 -8.01 -2.36 14.32
N PHE A 161 -8.24 -1.42 15.23
CA PHE A 161 -7.53 -0.15 15.35
C PHE A 161 -6.59 -0.22 16.57
N LEU A 162 -5.28 -0.15 16.34
CA LEU A 162 -4.25 -0.13 17.38
C LEU A 162 -3.95 1.31 17.80
N VAL A 163 -4.06 1.59 19.09
CA VAL A 163 -3.62 2.85 19.71
C VAL A 163 -2.40 2.58 20.58
N ASP A 164 -1.24 3.00 20.10
CA ASP A 164 0.03 3.00 20.83
C ASP A 164 0.37 4.38 21.39
N ASN A 165 1.52 4.50 22.06
CA ASN A 165 1.95 5.76 22.68
C ASN A 165 2.04 6.92 21.68
N LYS A 166 2.58 6.73 20.48
CA LYS A 166 2.61 7.78 19.44
C LYS A 166 1.20 8.32 19.14
N ARG A 167 0.23 7.43 18.92
CA ARG A 167 -1.15 7.79 18.55
C ARG A 167 -1.90 8.39 19.74
N ALA A 168 -1.82 7.77 20.91
CA ALA A 168 -2.42 8.27 22.14
C ALA A 168 -1.89 9.66 22.50
N THR A 169 -0.57 9.85 22.49
CA THR A 169 0.05 11.14 22.79
C THR A 169 -0.40 12.21 21.82
N PHE A 170 -0.40 11.96 20.50
CA PHE A 170 -0.90 12.94 19.53
C PHE A 170 -2.38 13.30 19.75
N LEU A 171 -3.23 12.30 19.95
CA LEU A 171 -4.66 12.47 20.18
C LEU A 171 -4.95 13.30 21.43
N VAL A 172 -4.37 12.93 22.57
CA VAL A 172 -4.57 13.62 23.85
C VAL A 172 -4.00 15.03 23.79
N SER A 173 -2.80 15.22 23.22
CA SER A 173 -2.19 16.54 23.06
C SER A 173 -3.08 17.49 22.26
N SER A 174 -3.68 16.99 21.18
CA SER A 174 -4.58 17.77 20.31
C SER A 174 -5.82 18.21 21.08
N ILE A 175 -6.47 17.28 21.77
CA ILE A 175 -7.70 17.57 22.53
C ILE A 175 -7.42 18.51 23.70
N LYS A 176 -6.37 18.26 24.49
CA LYS A 176 -5.98 19.12 25.64
C LYS A 176 -5.61 20.54 25.21
N THR A 177 -4.93 20.68 24.07
CA THR A 177 -4.64 21.99 23.48
C THR A 177 -5.93 22.70 23.06
N ALA A 178 -6.88 21.99 22.46
CA ALA A 178 -8.17 22.54 22.08
C ALA A 178 -9.10 22.85 23.27
N GLU A 179 -9.01 22.11 24.37
CA GLU A 179 -9.71 22.40 25.63
C GLU A 179 -9.22 23.73 26.23
N SER A 180 -7.90 23.96 26.20
CA SER A 180 -7.27 25.19 26.71
C SER A 180 -7.67 26.43 25.91
N TYR A 181 -7.94 26.26 24.62
CA TYR A 181 -8.49 27.31 23.77
C TYR A 181 -10.00 27.46 24.03
N TRP A 182 -10.47 28.62 24.50
CA TRP A 182 -11.86 28.82 24.97
C TRP A 182 -12.37 27.72 25.92
N PRO A 183 -11.91 27.69 27.19
CA PRO A 183 -12.20 26.60 28.14
C PRO A 183 -13.68 26.30 28.38
N LEU A 184 -14.56 27.28 28.24
CA LEU A 184 -16.00 27.13 28.45
C LEU A 184 -16.75 26.56 27.24
N SER A 185 -16.08 26.39 26.11
CA SER A 185 -16.69 25.94 24.84
C SER A 185 -16.49 24.43 24.66
N GLU A 186 -17.52 23.75 24.16
CA GLU A 186 -17.49 22.30 23.95
C GLU A 186 -16.51 21.89 22.84
N ILE A 187 -15.89 20.72 22.99
CA ILE A 187 -15.10 20.08 21.94
C ILE A 187 -16.05 19.37 20.97
N LYS A 188 -16.01 19.76 19.69
CA LYS A 188 -16.69 19.06 18.60
C LYS A 188 -15.64 18.63 17.57
N PHE A 189 -15.63 17.36 17.17
CA PHE A 189 -14.80 16.85 16.08
C PHE A 189 -15.49 17.12 14.75
N LEU A 190 -14.73 17.56 13.75
CA LEU A 190 -15.26 17.77 12.39
C LEU A 190 -15.42 16.43 11.68
N TYR A 191 -16.55 16.23 11.01
CA TYR A 191 -16.86 15.04 10.23
C TYR A 191 -16.68 15.35 8.73
N GLN A 192 -15.61 14.82 8.15
CA GLN A 192 -15.30 15.06 6.74
C GLN A 192 -16.31 14.38 5.82
N ASN A 193 -16.54 14.95 4.64
CA ASN A 193 -17.38 14.32 3.63
C ASN A 193 -16.69 13.06 3.07
N THR A 194 -17.35 11.93 3.19
CA THR A 194 -16.87 10.62 2.72
C THR A 194 -17.62 10.09 1.50
N GLY A 195 -18.60 10.85 0.99
CA GLY A 195 -19.58 10.39 0.01
C GLY A 195 -20.66 9.46 0.59
N LYS A 196 -20.44 8.97 1.81
CA LYS A 196 -21.29 8.00 2.53
C LYS A 196 -22.05 8.62 3.69
N ASN A 197 -21.75 9.86 4.04
CA ASN A 197 -22.42 10.66 5.04
C ASN A 197 -23.24 11.82 4.43
N MET A 198 -24.04 11.49 3.41
CA MET A 198 -24.83 12.47 2.63
C MET A 198 -26.35 12.36 2.85
N GLU A 199 -26.80 11.46 3.72
CA GLU A 199 -28.23 11.32 4.04
C GLU A 199 -28.73 12.58 4.79
N LYS A 200 -29.83 13.16 4.31
CA LYS A 200 -30.31 14.49 4.71
C LYS A 200 -30.70 14.58 6.18
N SER A 201 -31.36 13.55 6.72
CA SER A 201 -31.85 13.56 8.11
C SER A 201 -30.73 13.38 9.14
N GLN A 202 -29.59 12.82 8.73
CA GLN A 202 -28.40 12.59 9.56
C GLN A 202 -27.25 13.55 9.28
N LEU A 203 -27.43 14.60 8.46
CA LEU A 203 -26.32 15.47 8.06
C LEU A 203 -25.77 16.28 9.25
N LEU A 204 -24.60 15.88 9.75
CA LEU A 204 -23.86 16.57 10.80
C LEU A 204 -22.42 16.89 10.34
N LEU A 205 -22.03 18.16 10.41
CA LEU A 205 -20.67 18.61 10.03
C LEU A 205 -19.65 18.44 11.17
N SER A 206 -20.12 18.41 12.42
CA SER A 206 -19.29 18.15 13.59
C SER A 206 -20.11 17.60 14.75
N GLY A 207 -19.45 16.95 15.70
CA GLY A 207 -20.11 16.37 16.87
C GLY A 207 -19.15 15.98 17.99
N LYS A 208 -19.68 15.59 19.15
CA LYS A 208 -18.89 15.35 20.37
C LYS A 208 -18.10 14.03 20.37
N LYS A 209 -18.40 13.13 19.44
CA LYS A 209 -17.79 11.80 19.35
C LYS A 209 -16.75 11.78 18.25
N LEU A 210 -15.53 11.35 18.56
CA LEU A 210 -14.56 11.02 17.52
C LEU A 210 -14.95 9.67 16.90
N PRO A 211 -15.10 9.58 15.57
CA PRO A 211 -15.29 8.29 14.90
C PRO A 211 -14.01 7.45 15.03
N ILE A 212 -14.16 6.14 15.18
CA ILE A 212 -13.00 5.23 15.36
C ILE A 212 -12.00 5.33 14.21
N GLN A 213 -12.47 5.63 13.00
CA GLN A 213 -11.62 5.80 11.81
C GLN A 213 -10.62 6.96 11.96
N LEU A 214 -10.86 7.92 12.87
CA LEU A 214 -9.97 9.04 13.16
C LEU A 214 -9.06 8.80 14.38
N ILE A 215 -9.20 7.69 15.12
CA ILE A 215 -8.39 7.43 16.33
C ILE A 215 -6.90 7.18 16.01
N ASN A 216 -6.63 6.65 14.82
CA ASN A 216 -5.29 6.44 14.24
C ASN A 216 -4.85 7.60 13.33
N SER A 217 -5.58 8.72 13.32
CA SER A 217 -5.27 9.83 12.44
C SER A 217 -4.09 10.63 12.96
N GLU A 218 -3.20 11.04 12.06
CA GLU A 218 -2.15 12.03 12.34
C GLU A 218 -2.61 13.47 12.02
N ILE A 219 -3.89 13.63 11.64
CA ILE A 219 -4.57 14.92 11.53
C ILE A 219 -5.91 14.88 12.25
N ILE A 220 -6.15 15.83 13.16
CA ILE A 220 -7.40 15.93 13.91
C ILE A 220 -7.95 17.36 13.79
N PRO A 221 -9.07 17.55 13.07
CA PRO A 221 -9.80 18.81 13.05
C PRO A 221 -10.84 18.88 14.20
N ILE A 222 -10.72 19.92 15.03
CA ILE A 222 -11.63 20.22 16.15
C ILE A 222 -12.30 21.57 15.89
N VAL A 223 -13.60 21.65 16.13
CA VAL A 223 -14.41 22.86 16.03
C VAL A 223 -14.74 23.35 17.44
N LYS A 224 -14.57 24.65 17.65
CA LYS A 224 -14.91 25.36 18.88
C LYS A 224 -15.80 26.54 18.54
N GLU A 225 -16.83 26.74 19.34
CA GLU A 225 -17.82 27.80 19.15
C GLU A 225 -17.89 28.63 20.43
N GLU A 226 -17.50 29.90 20.34
CA GLU A 226 -17.49 30.82 21.47
C GLU A 226 -18.92 31.22 21.86
N LYS A 227 -19.29 31.00 23.13
CA LYS A 227 -20.67 31.19 23.62
C LYS A 227 -21.20 32.61 23.48
N GLU A 228 -20.35 33.62 23.61
CA GLU A 228 -20.78 35.02 23.65
C GLU A 228 -20.95 35.64 22.27
N THR A 229 -19.99 35.39 21.37
CA THR A 229 -19.95 36.01 20.04
C THR A 229 -20.53 35.12 18.94
N GLY A 230 -20.71 33.82 19.22
CA GLY A 230 -21.01 32.80 18.21
C GLY A 230 -19.86 32.54 17.24
N LYS A 231 -18.65 33.04 17.53
CA LYS A 231 -17.49 32.86 16.67
C LYS A 231 -17.10 31.38 16.59
N ILE A 232 -17.00 30.86 15.38
CA ILE A 232 -16.61 29.48 15.10
C ILE A 232 -15.13 29.44 14.69
N SER A 233 -14.34 28.67 15.43
CA SER A 233 -12.93 28.41 15.15
C SER A 233 -12.72 26.94 14.81
N CYS A 234 -11.98 26.66 13.74
CA CYS A 234 -11.50 25.31 13.44
C CYS A 234 -10.01 25.19 13.78
N LEU A 235 -9.68 24.25 14.65
CA LEU A 235 -8.34 23.91 15.08
C LEU A 235 -7.92 22.64 14.37
N ILE A 236 -6.87 22.69 13.54
CA ILE A 236 -6.36 21.53 12.80
C ILE A 236 -5.01 21.15 13.39
N PHE A 237 -4.95 20.01 14.05
CA PHE A 237 -3.72 19.45 14.59
C PHE A 237 -3.11 18.50 13.56
N CYS A 238 -1.81 18.62 13.31
CA CYS A 238 -1.06 17.75 12.41
C CYS A 238 0.21 17.24 13.12
N ASN A 239 0.43 15.93 13.11
CA ASN A 239 1.57 15.33 13.80
C ASN A 239 2.89 15.44 13.01
N ASN A 240 2.83 15.72 11.70
CA ASN A 240 4.04 15.92 10.90
C ASN A 240 4.70 17.27 11.22
N PRO A 241 6.03 17.36 11.09
CA PRO A 241 6.75 18.61 11.34
C PRO A 241 6.39 19.71 10.33
N TYR A 242 6.71 20.94 10.71
CA TYR A 242 6.67 22.12 9.85
C TYR A 242 7.58 21.94 8.63
N SER A 243 7.01 22.20 7.46
CA SER A 243 7.72 22.47 6.21
C SER A 243 6.84 23.40 5.37
N LYS A 244 7.44 24.16 4.43
CA LYS A 244 6.66 25.03 3.51
C LYS A 244 5.62 24.25 2.71
N GLU A 245 5.93 23.02 2.35
CA GLU A 245 5.05 22.12 1.62
C GLU A 245 3.87 21.68 2.49
N ASN A 246 4.13 21.27 3.74
CA ASN A 246 3.08 20.91 4.71
C ASN A 246 2.17 22.10 5.01
N VAL A 247 2.71 23.32 5.12
CA VAL A 247 1.92 24.56 5.25
C VAL A 247 0.95 24.71 4.08
N SER A 248 1.44 24.59 2.84
CA SER A 248 0.60 24.69 1.63
C SER A 248 -0.53 23.65 1.63
N ARG A 249 -0.20 22.39 1.91
CA ARG A 249 -1.14 21.26 1.99
C ARG A 249 -2.20 21.46 3.08
N LEU A 250 -1.81 21.96 4.26
CA LEU A 250 -2.72 22.20 5.38
C LEU A 250 -3.62 23.43 5.14
N ILE A 251 -3.11 24.49 4.48
CA ILE A 251 -3.95 25.61 4.02
C ILE A 251 -5.02 25.08 3.04
N TRP A 252 -4.62 24.26 2.07
CA TRP A 252 -5.59 23.64 1.15
C TRP A 252 -6.61 22.75 1.87
N LEU A 253 -6.15 21.91 2.81
CA LEU A 253 -7.03 21.05 3.61
C LEU A 253 -8.07 21.87 4.37
N SER A 254 -7.62 22.91 5.07
CA SER A 254 -8.48 23.79 5.86
C SER A 254 -9.50 24.53 5.00
N HIS A 255 -9.11 24.96 3.80
CA HIS A 255 -10.04 25.55 2.84
C HIS A 255 -11.19 24.59 2.51
N LYS A 256 -10.87 23.31 2.29
CA LYS A 256 -11.85 22.29 1.88
C LYS A 256 -12.68 21.73 3.04
N LEU A 257 -12.11 21.65 4.23
CA LEU A 257 -12.80 21.14 5.41
C LEU A 257 -13.64 22.21 6.11
N CYS A 258 -13.11 23.42 6.26
CA CYS A 258 -13.64 24.41 7.20
C CYS A 258 -13.50 25.87 6.72
N GLY A 259 -13.42 26.13 5.41
CA GLY A 259 -13.17 27.49 4.88
C GLY A 259 -14.21 28.56 5.26
N LEU A 260 -15.38 28.15 5.74
CA LEU A 260 -16.45 29.04 6.19
C LEU A 260 -16.34 29.45 7.67
N THR A 261 -15.39 28.92 8.45
CA THR A 261 -15.22 29.34 9.85
C THR A 261 -14.68 30.76 9.95
N ASN A 262 -14.86 31.37 11.12
CA ASN A 262 -14.37 32.73 11.39
C ASN A 262 -12.85 32.74 11.58
N GLU A 263 -12.30 31.68 12.16
CA GLU A 263 -10.88 31.52 12.43
C GLU A 263 -10.43 30.09 12.14
N ILE A 264 -9.20 29.93 11.66
CA ILE A 264 -8.56 28.63 11.44
C ILE A 264 -7.19 28.66 12.12
N ARG A 265 -6.95 27.72 13.03
CA ARG A 265 -5.69 27.59 13.78
C ARG A 265 -5.06 26.25 13.45
N ILE A 266 -3.90 26.25 12.82
CA ILE A 266 -3.17 25.04 12.44
C ILE A 266 -2.04 24.80 13.43
N TYR A 267 -1.98 23.62 14.02
CA TYR A 267 -1.03 23.25 15.06
C TYR A 267 -0.05 22.19 14.57
N LEU A 268 1.25 22.46 14.72
CA LEU A 268 2.37 21.60 14.31
C LEU A 268 3.35 21.41 15.49
N PRO A 269 4.06 20.27 15.62
CA PRO A 269 4.87 19.96 16.81
C PRO A 269 6.12 20.83 16.96
N ASN A 270 6.74 21.25 15.86
CA ASN A 270 8.01 21.99 15.83
C ASN A 270 7.90 23.36 15.12
N TYR A 271 6.69 23.91 14.97
CA TYR A 271 6.53 25.26 14.43
C TYR A 271 7.13 26.31 15.38
N ASP A 272 7.77 27.32 14.80
CA ASP A 272 8.33 28.47 15.50
C ASP A 272 7.88 29.77 14.81
N ASN A 273 7.58 30.80 15.60
CA ASN A 273 7.10 32.09 15.08
C ASN A 273 8.11 32.77 14.14
N ASN A 274 9.41 32.44 14.23
CA ASN A 274 10.40 32.94 13.27
C ASN A 274 10.16 32.46 11.82
N LYS A 275 9.26 31.50 11.60
CA LYS A 275 8.85 30.99 10.28
C LYS A 275 7.66 31.71 9.66
N GLU A 276 7.11 32.73 10.33
CA GLU A 276 5.91 33.44 9.85
C GLU A 276 6.08 34.07 8.45
N TYR A 277 7.28 34.57 8.11
CA TYR A 277 7.56 35.10 6.78
C TYR A 277 7.45 34.04 5.68
N GLU A 278 7.86 32.79 5.97
CA GLU A 278 7.75 31.67 5.04
C GLU A 278 6.27 31.28 4.83
N ILE A 279 5.47 31.31 5.90
CA ILE A 279 4.02 31.06 5.83
C ILE A 279 3.34 32.15 5.00
N ASN A 280 3.68 33.41 5.24
CA ASN A 280 3.09 34.53 4.49
C ASN A 280 3.41 34.44 2.99
N ALA A 281 4.64 34.03 2.64
CA ALA A 281 4.99 33.75 1.25
C ALA A 281 4.13 32.62 0.64
N VAL A 282 3.83 31.56 1.41
CA VAL A 282 2.92 30.49 0.94
C VAL A 282 1.47 30.99 0.82
N LYS A 283 0.96 31.79 1.78
CA LYS A 283 -0.38 32.37 1.73
C LYS A 283 -0.60 33.24 0.49
N GLN A 284 0.41 34.01 0.08
CA GLN A 284 0.38 34.84 -1.13
C GLN A 284 0.20 34.04 -2.43
N LEU A 285 0.43 32.72 -2.41
CA LEU A 285 0.18 31.83 -3.55
C LEU A 285 -1.31 31.48 -3.72
N PHE A 286 -2.14 31.74 -2.70
CA PHE A 286 -3.58 31.52 -2.75
C PHE A 286 -4.31 32.81 -3.16
N LYS A 287 -5.26 32.70 -4.09
CA LYS A 287 -6.01 33.86 -4.61
C LYS A 287 -6.95 34.50 -3.57
N ASP A 288 -7.45 33.72 -2.62
CA ASP A 288 -8.41 34.19 -1.62
C ASP A 288 -7.68 34.71 -0.38
N GLU A 289 -7.36 36.00 -0.40
CA GLU A 289 -6.74 36.70 0.74
C GLU A 289 -7.67 36.74 1.96
N SER A 290 -8.99 36.84 1.74
CA SER A 290 -9.99 36.86 2.82
C SER A 290 -10.04 35.54 3.58
N PHE A 291 -9.73 34.43 2.92
CA PHE A 291 -9.60 33.12 3.53
C PHE A 291 -8.25 32.96 4.24
N THR A 292 -7.13 33.25 3.57
CA THR A 292 -5.79 33.04 4.15
C THR A 292 -5.47 33.92 5.35
N THR A 293 -6.11 35.09 5.47
CA THR A 293 -6.03 35.98 6.64
C THR A 293 -6.66 35.37 7.90
N LYS A 294 -7.60 34.43 7.76
CA LYS A 294 -8.21 33.71 8.90
C LYS A 294 -7.31 32.61 9.48
N ILE A 295 -6.25 32.24 8.76
CA ILE A 295 -5.38 31.11 9.11
C ILE A 295 -4.20 31.59 9.94
N THR A 296 -3.97 30.93 11.07
CA THR A 296 -2.78 31.14 11.91
C THR A 296 -2.12 29.81 12.22
N PHE A 297 -0.79 29.81 12.35
CA PHE A 297 -0.02 28.61 12.68
C PHE A 297 0.52 28.71 14.10
N HIS A 298 0.51 27.58 14.80
CA HIS A 298 0.84 27.48 16.21
C HIS A 298 1.65 26.22 16.49
N ARG A 299 2.43 26.27 17.57
CA ARG A 299 3.02 25.07 18.15
C ARG A 299 2.05 24.46 19.15
N PHE A 300 2.00 23.13 19.25
CA PHE A 300 1.37 22.45 20.38
C PHE A 300 2.40 21.63 21.15
N SER A 301 2.19 21.51 22.46
CA SER A 301 3.03 20.71 23.33
C SER A 301 2.50 19.28 23.39
N LYS A 302 3.42 18.32 23.49
CA LYS A 302 3.08 16.91 23.70
C LYS A 302 2.64 16.71 25.15
N PHE A 303 1.52 16.04 25.33
CA PHE A 303 0.94 15.70 26.62
C PHE A 303 1.51 14.36 27.11
N ASP A 304 1.83 14.29 28.40
CA ASP A 304 2.24 13.03 29.02
C ASP A 304 1.02 12.15 29.33
N ILE A 305 0.73 11.19 28.46
CA ILE A 305 -0.44 10.31 28.64
C ILE A 305 -0.36 9.45 29.90
N VAL A 306 0.82 9.24 30.48
CA VAL A 306 0.98 8.46 31.71
C VAL A 306 0.34 9.19 32.89
N SER A 307 0.37 10.53 32.89
CA SER A 307 -0.23 11.33 33.95
C SER A 307 -1.76 11.23 33.99
N LEU A 308 -2.41 10.65 32.97
CA LEU A 308 -3.86 10.44 32.97
C LEU A 308 -4.32 9.44 34.05
N LYS A 309 -3.44 8.56 34.54
CA LYS A 309 -3.78 7.59 35.60
C LYS A 309 -3.80 8.21 37.00
N GLU A 310 -3.27 9.41 37.15
CA GLU A 310 -3.17 10.12 38.42
C GLU A 310 -4.44 10.95 38.66
N THR A 311 -5.04 10.84 39.85
CA THR A 311 -6.24 11.60 40.22
C THR A 311 -5.93 13.09 40.15
N GLN A 312 -6.67 13.83 39.31
CA GLN A 312 -6.38 15.23 38.95
C GLN A 312 -6.02 16.11 40.16
N ASN A 313 -4.75 16.48 40.25
CA ASN A 313 -4.33 17.78 40.78
C ASN A 313 -3.70 18.53 39.62
N ASN A 314 -4.29 19.67 39.26
CA ASN A 314 -3.78 20.56 38.23
C ASN A 314 -2.35 21.00 38.57
N THR A 315 -1.36 20.43 37.88
CA THR A 315 -0.02 21.02 37.78
C THR A 315 0.27 21.31 36.31
N PHE A 316 0.38 22.60 36.01
CA PHE A 316 0.96 23.10 34.78
C PHE A 316 2.42 22.64 34.70
N TYR A 317 2.80 21.93 33.63
CA TYR A 317 4.19 21.57 33.38
C TYR A 317 4.79 22.37 32.22
N ALA A 318 6.04 22.77 32.47
CA ALA A 318 6.86 23.69 31.71
C ALA A 318 7.38 23.12 30.38
N GLN A 319 7.82 24.04 29.52
CA GLN A 319 8.39 23.77 28.20
C GLN A 319 9.71 22.99 28.24
N PRO A 320 9.95 22.05 27.31
CA PRO A 320 11.28 21.53 27.03
C PRO A 320 12.07 22.47 26.10
N LYS A 321 13.38 22.54 26.36
CA LYS A 321 14.42 23.32 25.67
C LYS A 321 14.58 22.96 24.19
N GLN A 322 15.07 23.95 23.45
CA GLN A 322 15.46 23.92 22.04
C GLN A 322 16.61 22.94 21.78
N ASP A 323 16.50 22.20 20.67
CA ASP A 323 17.66 21.61 20.00
C ASP A 323 17.80 22.11 18.56
N LYS A 324 19.07 22.19 18.15
CA LYS A 324 19.59 22.97 17.02
C LYS A 324 19.35 22.32 15.64
N GLN A 325 19.12 23.23 14.70
CA GLN A 325 19.34 23.24 13.25
C GLN A 325 19.80 21.95 12.56
N VAL A 326 18.99 21.51 11.59
CA VAL A 326 19.42 20.64 10.48
C VAL A 326 19.31 21.44 9.18
N GLU A 327 20.39 21.41 8.39
CA GLU A 327 20.54 22.06 7.09
C GLU A 327 19.57 21.48 6.04
N LEU A 328 18.94 22.37 5.28
CA LEU A 328 18.11 22.04 4.13
C LEU A 328 19.02 21.74 2.91
N THR A 329 19.00 20.48 2.45
CA THR A 329 19.47 20.14 1.12
C THR A 329 18.39 20.51 0.09
N HIS A 330 18.72 21.43 -0.81
CA HIS A 330 17.88 21.77 -1.95
C HIS A 330 17.75 20.56 -2.89
N SER A 331 16.55 19.98 -2.98
CA SER A 331 16.19 19.11 -4.10
C SER A 331 15.50 19.93 -5.18
N THR A 332 16.03 19.83 -6.40
CA THR A 332 15.45 20.38 -7.62
C THR A 332 14.41 19.38 -8.12
N GLN A 333 13.12 19.61 -7.85
CA GLN A 333 12.04 18.90 -8.54
C GLN A 333 10.86 19.83 -8.88
N ILE A 334 10.33 19.58 -10.07
CA ILE A 334 9.19 20.25 -10.71
C ILE A 334 7.96 20.08 -9.81
N SER A 335 7.22 21.18 -9.57
CA SER A 335 6.06 21.22 -8.68
C SER A 335 4.91 20.38 -9.26
N ASP A 336 4.65 19.20 -8.70
CA ASP A 336 3.36 18.54 -8.90
C ASP A 336 2.29 19.37 -8.17
N ASP A 337 1.16 19.70 -8.83
CA ASP A 337 0.06 20.40 -8.16
C ASP A 337 -0.54 19.58 -7.00
N ILE A 338 -0.32 18.26 -6.98
CA ILE A 338 -0.67 17.41 -5.85
C ILE A 338 0.23 17.59 -4.62
N ASP A 339 1.42 18.16 -4.77
CA ASP A 339 2.34 18.46 -3.66
C ASP A 339 1.83 19.66 -2.85
N LYS A 340 0.86 20.40 -3.39
CA LYS A 340 0.22 21.56 -2.74
C LYS A 340 -1.10 21.21 -2.07
N ILE A 341 -1.60 19.97 -2.18
CA ILE A 341 -2.93 19.60 -1.67
C ILE A 341 -2.88 18.36 -0.78
N LEU A 342 -3.88 18.21 0.08
CA LEU A 342 -4.04 17.06 0.96
C LEU A 342 -5.42 16.39 0.74
N PRO A 343 -5.56 15.51 -0.26
CA PRO A 343 -6.83 14.90 -0.63
C PRO A 343 -7.41 14.03 0.50
N PHE A 344 -8.72 14.08 0.67
CA PHE A 344 -9.46 13.24 1.62
C PHE A 344 -10.81 12.81 1.03
N GLY A 345 -11.52 11.90 1.69
CA GLY A 345 -12.86 11.50 1.30
C GLY A 345 -12.92 10.92 -0.10
N ASP A 346 -14.02 11.20 -0.81
CA ASP A 346 -14.23 10.77 -2.20
C ASP A 346 -13.17 11.29 -3.17
N PHE A 347 -12.52 12.42 -2.86
CA PHE A 347 -11.48 12.99 -3.71
C PHE A 347 -10.19 12.14 -3.71
N LEU A 348 -9.96 11.36 -2.65
CA LEU A 348 -8.81 10.44 -2.54
C LEU A 348 -9.03 9.14 -3.32
N ILE A 349 -10.28 8.68 -3.44
CA ILE A 349 -10.62 7.34 -3.97
C ILE A 349 -10.13 7.10 -5.41
N PRO A 350 -10.31 8.01 -6.39
CA PRO A 350 -9.79 7.81 -7.74
C PRO A 350 -8.28 7.57 -7.78
N LYS A 351 -7.52 8.26 -6.92
CA LYS A 351 -6.05 8.17 -6.84
C LYS A 351 -5.57 6.82 -6.33
N LEU A 352 -6.29 6.25 -5.37
CA LEU A 352 -6.00 4.93 -4.81
C LEU A 352 -6.51 3.77 -5.68
N ARG A 353 -7.48 4.01 -6.57
CA ARG A 353 -8.09 2.97 -7.41
C ARG A 353 -7.19 2.49 -8.53
N THR A 354 -6.17 3.28 -8.90
CA THR A 354 -5.21 2.99 -9.97
C THR A 354 -4.65 1.57 -9.89
N SER A 355 -4.38 0.91 -11.02
CA SER A 355 -3.81 -0.45 -11.03
C SER A 355 -2.35 -0.52 -10.57
N ILE A 356 -1.69 0.64 -10.43
CA ILE A 356 -0.29 0.76 -9.99
C ILE A 356 -0.17 0.39 -8.51
N LEU A 357 -1.02 0.97 -7.65
CA LEU A 357 -1.12 0.57 -6.24
C LEU A 357 -1.91 -0.72 -6.14
N SER A 358 -1.32 -1.78 -5.59
CA SER A 358 -2.04 -3.05 -5.38
C SER A 358 -2.77 -3.05 -4.03
N GLU A 359 -3.73 -3.96 -3.88
CA GLU A 359 -4.46 -4.24 -2.63
C GLU A 359 -3.49 -4.43 -1.46
N VAL A 360 -2.42 -5.20 -1.67
CA VAL A 360 -1.34 -5.42 -0.69
C VAL A 360 -0.71 -4.10 -0.24
N ASN A 361 -0.48 -3.14 -1.15
CA ASN A 361 0.12 -1.86 -0.74
C ASN A 361 -0.82 -1.02 0.12
N LEU A 362 -2.12 -1.09 -0.18
CA LEU A 362 -3.13 -0.39 0.61
C LEU A 362 -3.27 -1.04 1.99
N GLN A 363 -3.19 -2.36 2.08
CA GLN A 363 -3.14 -3.08 3.35
C GLN A 363 -1.86 -2.75 4.13
N ASP A 364 -0.68 -2.81 3.52
CA ASP A 364 0.59 -2.44 4.15
C ASP A 364 0.56 -0.99 4.69
N PHE A 365 -0.10 -0.09 3.97
CA PHE A 365 -0.31 1.28 4.44
C PHE A 365 -1.20 1.32 5.69
N LEU A 366 -2.35 0.64 5.66
CA LEU A 366 -3.25 0.56 6.81
C LEU A 366 -2.57 -0.07 8.03
N THR A 367 -1.84 -1.17 7.84
CA THR A 367 -1.12 -1.84 8.92
C THR A 367 -0.09 -0.92 9.57
N ARG A 368 0.71 -0.19 8.78
CA ARG A 368 1.65 0.83 9.31
C ARG A 368 0.94 1.97 10.05
N LYS A 369 -0.28 2.33 9.62
CA LYS A 369 -1.13 3.29 10.33
C LYS A 369 -1.69 2.73 11.66
N GLY A 370 -1.59 1.42 11.89
CA GLY A 370 -2.14 0.71 13.04
C GLY A 370 -3.56 0.19 12.80
N ILE A 371 -3.97 0.01 11.55
CA ILE A 371 -5.29 -0.50 11.17
C ILE A 371 -5.12 -1.86 10.48
N VAL A 372 -5.58 -2.92 11.14
CA VAL A 372 -5.53 -4.29 10.60
C VAL A 372 -6.89 -4.66 10.05
N THR A 373 -6.96 -5.24 8.85
CA THR A 373 -8.23 -5.61 8.21
C THR A 373 -8.12 -6.93 7.44
N LEU A 374 -9.20 -7.73 7.45
CA LEU A 374 -9.31 -8.93 6.61
C LEU A 374 -9.79 -8.63 5.18
N LYS A 375 -10.09 -7.37 4.86
CA LYS A 375 -10.56 -6.96 3.53
C LYS A 375 -9.45 -7.10 2.51
N LYS A 376 -9.66 -7.93 1.48
CA LYS A 376 -8.63 -8.27 0.47
C LYS A 376 -8.79 -7.53 -0.86
N SER A 377 -9.98 -7.03 -1.18
CA SER A 377 -10.23 -6.37 -2.47
C SER A 377 -10.19 -4.85 -2.34
N LYS A 378 -9.77 -4.15 -3.40
CA LYS A 378 -9.85 -2.69 -3.45
C LYS A 378 -11.25 -2.15 -3.18
N ASN A 379 -12.29 -2.84 -3.65
CA ASN A 379 -13.66 -2.36 -3.45
C ASN A 379 -14.07 -2.35 -1.97
N ASP A 380 -13.48 -3.23 -1.16
CA ASP A 380 -13.77 -3.31 0.27
C ASP A 380 -12.85 -2.40 1.09
N ILE A 381 -11.58 -2.25 0.67
CA ILE A 381 -10.55 -1.44 1.33
C ILE A 381 -10.78 0.06 1.11
N LEU A 382 -11.10 0.49 -0.12
CA LEU A 382 -11.18 1.92 -0.47
C LEU A 382 -12.25 2.70 0.35
N PRO A 383 -13.43 2.16 0.67
CA PRO A 383 -14.38 2.82 1.58
C PRO A 383 -13.82 3.13 2.97
N LEU A 384 -12.82 2.39 3.46
CA LEU A 384 -12.14 2.75 4.71
C LEU A 384 -11.28 4.00 4.51
N PHE A 385 -10.53 4.09 3.40
CA PHE A 385 -9.69 5.25 3.08
C PHE A 385 -10.48 6.55 2.94
N SER A 386 -11.73 6.53 2.44
CA SER A 386 -12.57 7.74 2.42
C SER A 386 -12.88 8.28 3.82
N CYS A 387 -12.87 7.42 4.84
CA CYS A 387 -13.09 7.82 6.24
C CYS A 387 -11.80 8.23 6.96
N LEU A 388 -10.63 8.17 6.31
CA LEU A 388 -9.37 8.59 6.89
C LEU A 388 -9.02 10.02 6.47
N LEU A 389 -8.30 10.73 7.34
CA LEU A 389 -7.53 11.92 6.99
C LEU A 389 -6.06 11.52 6.95
N LEU A 390 -5.45 11.64 5.77
CA LEU A 390 -4.04 11.31 5.59
C LEU A 390 -3.20 12.52 5.94
N SER A 391 -2.15 12.30 6.73
CA SER A 391 -1.14 13.32 6.99
C SER A 391 -0.25 13.55 5.75
N PRO A 392 0.44 14.70 5.64
CA PRO A 392 1.42 14.91 4.58
C PRO A 392 2.40 13.74 4.38
N ASP A 393 3.00 13.22 5.45
CA ASP A 393 4.00 12.14 5.34
C ASP A 393 3.34 10.82 4.89
N GLU A 394 2.11 10.56 5.34
CA GLU A 394 1.31 9.41 4.92
C GLU A 394 0.97 9.46 3.42
N LEU A 395 0.57 10.64 2.93
CA LEU A 395 0.32 10.86 1.51
C LEU A 395 1.60 10.67 0.69
N ASP A 396 2.72 11.19 1.16
CA ASP A 396 4.01 11.05 0.48
C ASP A 396 4.49 9.60 0.44
N SER A 397 4.22 8.80 1.48
CA SER A 397 4.50 7.36 1.47
C SER A 397 3.73 6.63 0.35
N LEU A 398 2.46 6.99 0.13
CA LEU A 398 1.66 6.43 -0.97
C LEU A 398 2.16 6.90 -2.33
N LYS A 399 2.52 8.18 -2.47
CA LYS A 399 3.12 8.73 -3.70
C LYS A 399 4.45 8.05 -4.03
N ALA A 400 5.31 7.85 -3.04
CA ALA A 400 6.60 7.17 -3.21
C ALA A 400 6.38 5.73 -3.71
N THR A 401 5.45 5.00 -3.08
CA THR A 401 5.08 3.64 -3.51
C THR A 401 4.53 3.62 -4.95
N TYR A 402 3.73 4.63 -5.33
CA TYR A 402 3.20 4.78 -6.69
C TYR A 402 4.33 5.03 -7.69
N ARG A 403 5.18 6.03 -7.46
CA ARG A 403 6.32 6.40 -8.31
C ARG A 403 7.28 5.21 -8.49
N GLU A 404 7.65 4.56 -7.40
CA GLU A 404 8.54 3.39 -7.42
C GLU A 404 7.99 2.26 -8.31
N LYS A 405 6.67 2.06 -8.35
CA LYS A 405 6.04 1.04 -9.19
C LYS A 405 5.86 1.47 -10.64
N GLU A 406 5.65 2.74 -10.88
CA GLU A 406 5.54 3.29 -12.23
C GLU A 406 6.90 3.28 -12.93
N ASP A 407 7.95 3.76 -12.26
CA ASP A 407 9.30 3.89 -12.83
C ASP A 407 10.01 2.53 -13.02
N LYS A 408 9.47 1.45 -12.46
CA LYS A 408 10.04 0.09 -12.61
C LYS A 408 9.96 -0.37 -14.07
N PRO A 409 11.11 -0.60 -14.75
CA PRO A 409 11.13 -1.09 -16.12
C PRO A 409 10.66 -2.55 -16.15
N LYS A 410 9.77 -2.84 -17.07
CA LYS A 410 9.26 -4.19 -17.37
C LYS A 410 9.84 -4.62 -18.72
N GLU A 411 10.23 -5.89 -18.81
CA GLU A 411 10.85 -6.45 -20.01
C GLU A 411 9.94 -7.50 -20.66
N ILE A 412 9.83 -7.42 -21.99
CA ILE A 412 9.16 -8.44 -22.83
C ILE A 412 10.11 -8.78 -23.98
N GLU A 413 10.39 -10.07 -24.14
CA GLU A 413 11.26 -10.56 -25.20
C GLU A 413 10.48 -11.36 -26.23
N ARG A 414 10.82 -11.17 -27.51
CA ARG A 414 10.24 -11.85 -28.66
C ARG A 414 11.36 -12.31 -29.58
N THR A 415 11.29 -13.53 -30.09
CA THR A 415 12.36 -14.10 -30.94
C THR A 415 11.80 -14.64 -32.26
N ALA A 416 12.55 -14.50 -33.35
CA ALA A 416 12.21 -15.06 -34.66
C ALA A 416 13.45 -15.55 -35.39
N THR A 417 13.32 -16.63 -36.16
CA THR A 417 14.34 -17.03 -37.13
C THR A 417 14.24 -16.12 -38.35
N VAL A 418 15.33 -15.45 -38.69
CA VAL A 418 15.41 -14.54 -39.84
C VAL A 418 16.67 -14.82 -40.66
N ASN A 419 16.59 -14.60 -41.97
CA ASN A 419 17.74 -14.70 -42.87
C ASN A 419 18.10 -13.31 -43.39
N LEU A 420 19.15 -12.71 -42.82
CA LEU A 420 19.66 -11.41 -43.25
C LEU A 420 20.67 -11.51 -44.42
N GLY A 421 20.94 -12.72 -44.92
CA GLY A 421 21.96 -12.96 -45.93
C GLY A 421 23.33 -12.49 -45.45
N SER A 422 24.02 -11.68 -46.26
CA SER A 422 25.33 -11.10 -45.94
C SER A 422 25.26 -9.76 -45.21
N LYS A 423 24.05 -9.20 -44.99
CA LYS A 423 23.88 -7.89 -44.36
C LYS A 423 23.90 -8.03 -42.84
N THR A 424 24.47 -7.02 -42.19
CA THR A 424 24.36 -6.86 -40.73
C THR A 424 22.96 -6.40 -40.34
N LEU A 425 22.62 -6.56 -39.05
CA LEU A 425 21.39 -5.99 -38.51
C LEU A 425 21.36 -4.47 -38.69
N TRP A 426 22.50 -3.78 -38.51
CA TRP A 426 22.63 -2.34 -38.72
C TRP A 426 22.28 -1.90 -40.14
N GLU A 427 22.83 -2.57 -41.16
CA GLU A 427 22.55 -2.25 -42.57
C GLU A 427 21.08 -2.51 -42.89
N THR A 428 20.58 -3.68 -42.48
CA THR A 428 19.17 -4.07 -42.66
C THR A 428 18.24 -3.06 -41.98
N PHE A 429 18.61 -2.57 -40.79
CA PHE A 429 17.81 -1.62 -40.04
C PHE A 429 17.66 -0.28 -40.72
N ASN A 430 18.76 0.26 -41.25
CA ASN A 430 18.75 1.54 -41.93
C ASN A 430 18.04 1.49 -43.30
N GLU A 431 18.00 0.32 -43.94
CA GLU A 431 17.36 0.16 -45.26
C GLU A 431 15.87 -0.20 -45.18
N LEU A 432 15.47 -1.06 -44.25
CA LEU A 432 14.19 -1.79 -44.33
C LEU A 432 13.23 -1.56 -43.16
N PHE A 433 13.71 -1.11 -42.00
CA PHE A 433 12.85 -0.98 -40.82
C PHE A 433 12.21 0.41 -40.70
N PRO A 434 11.09 0.52 -39.95
CA PRO A 434 10.35 1.78 -39.85
C PRO A 434 11.24 2.91 -39.35
N ASP A 435 11.12 4.09 -39.98
CA ASP A 435 11.77 5.31 -39.48
C ASP A 435 11.43 5.47 -38.00
N LEU A 436 12.44 5.76 -37.17
CA LEU A 436 12.26 6.05 -35.75
C LEU A 436 11.28 7.21 -35.53
N LYS A 437 11.10 8.12 -36.52
CA LYS A 437 10.06 9.15 -36.48
C LYS A 437 8.64 8.58 -36.54
N SER A 438 8.43 7.38 -37.08
CA SER A 438 7.13 6.70 -37.10
C SER A 438 6.62 6.29 -35.72
N ILE A 439 7.54 6.15 -34.74
CA ILE A 439 7.22 5.97 -33.32
C ILE A 439 6.23 7.06 -32.86
N THR A 440 6.32 8.28 -33.38
CA THR A 440 5.50 9.42 -32.93
C THR A 440 4.10 9.51 -33.56
N LYS A 441 3.85 8.89 -34.72
CA LYS A 441 2.69 9.24 -35.57
C LYS A 441 1.42 8.41 -35.35
N SER A 442 1.47 7.29 -34.61
CA SER A 442 0.32 6.38 -34.53
C SER A 442 0.08 5.67 -33.18
N GLY A 443 0.92 5.87 -32.16
CA GLY A 443 0.85 5.10 -30.91
C GLY A 443 0.60 5.87 -29.62
N LEU A 444 0.81 7.18 -29.59
CA LEU A 444 0.74 7.96 -28.34
C LEU A 444 -0.65 8.56 -28.12
N PRO A 445 -1.21 8.45 -26.89
CA PRO A 445 -2.38 9.22 -26.49
C PRO A 445 -2.16 10.72 -26.65
N LYS A 446 -3.26 11.49 -26.77
CA LYS A 446 -3.20 12.96 -26.94
C LYS A 446 -2.44 13.69 -25.83
N ASN A 447 -2.39 13.12 -24.62
CA ASN A 447 -1.71 13.67 -23.46
C ASN A 447 -0.24 13.19 -23.35
N CYS A 448 0.32 12.55 -24.39
CA CYS A 448 1.71 12.13 -24.39
C CYS A 448 2.46 12.72 -25.59
N ALA A 449 3.70 13.12 -25.38
CA ALA A 449 4.61 13.63 -26.40
C ALA A 449 5.99 12.97 -26.27
N LEU A 450 6.74 12.87 -27.36
CA LEU A 450 8.12 12.39 -27.32
C LEU A 450 9.05 13.51 -26.83
N VAL A 451 10.01 13.18 -25.97
CA VAL A 451 11.05 14.11 -25.51
C VAL A 451 12.32 13.85 -26.29
N GLY A 452 12.65 14.80 -27.18
CA GLY A 452 13.76 14.64 -28.12
C GLY A 452 13.45 13.63 -29.23
N ALA A 453 14.45 13.32 -30.06
CA ALA A 453 14.34 12.27 -31.08
C ALA A 453 14.79 10.92 -30.50
N PRO A 454 14.20 9.77 -30.92
CA PRO A 454 14.69 8.46 -30.51
C PRO A 454 16.13 8.28 -30.98
N MET A 455 16.98 7.73 -30.12
CA MET A 455 18.39 7.50 -30.39
C MET A 455 18.63 6.03 -30.71
N LEU A 456 19.25 5.75 -31.85
CA LEU A 456 19.71 4.42 -32.24
C LEU A 456 21.21 4.30 -31.98
N GLU A 457 21.59 3.30 -31.20
CA GLU A 457 22.97 3.03 -30.80
C GLU A 457 23.34 1.58 -31.10
N ARG A 458 24.64 1.34 -31.38
CA ARG A 458 25.23 -0.01 -31.42
C ARG A 458 25.82 -0.31 -30.06
N VAL A 459 25.44 -1.43 -29.46
CA VAL A 459 25.99 -1.84 -28.16
C VAL A 459 27.39 -2.38 -28.36
N GLY A 460 28.38 -1.79 -27.67
CA GLY A 460 29.78 -2.22 -27.77
C GLY A 460 30.36 -2.16 -29.20
N LYS A 461 29.82 -1.30 -30.09
CA LYS A 461 30.15 -1.23 -31.52
C LYS A 461 29.80 -2.51 -32.33
N ASN A 462 28.99 -3.41 -31.78
CA ASN A 462 28.51 -4.59 -32.49
C ASN A 462 27.42 -4.21 -33.50
N TYR A 463 27.63 -4.54 -34.78
CA TYR A 463 26.69 -4.25 -35.88
C TYR A 463 25.42 -5.11 -35.83
N ASN A 464 25.42 -6.17 -35.04
CA ASN A 464 24.28 -7.07 -34.85
C ASN A 464 23.58 -6.89 -33.49
N HIS A 465 23.92 -5.83 -32.76
CA HIS A 465 23.33 -5.52 -31.47
C HIS A 465 22.98 -4.05 -31.38
N LEU A 466 21.70 -3.75 -31.58
CA LEU A 466 21.15 -2.42 -31.66
C LEU A 466 20.28 -2.10 -30.45
N VAL A 467 20.28 -0.84 -30.05
CA VAL A 467 19.43 -0.32 -28.99
C VAL A 467 18.81 0.99 -29.45
N VAL A 468 17.49 1.08 -29.39
CA VAL A 468 16.72 2.30 -29.59
C VAL A 468 16.27 2.80 -28.23
N LYS A 469 16.70 4.01 -27.85
CA LYS A 469 16.30 4.67 -26.60
C LYS A 469 15.43 5.87 -26.90
N TYR A 470 14.36 6.05 -26.14
CA TYR A 470 13.55 7.25 -26.22
C TYR A 470 12.87 7.54 -24.88
N LYS A 471 12.36 8.76 -24.77
CA LYS A 471 11.65 9.25 -23.59
C LYS A 471 10.32 9.84 -24.02
N ILE A 472 9.27 9.60 -23.25
CA ILE A 472 7.99 10.28 -23.44
C ILE A 472 7.70 11.20 -22.25
N GLU A 473 7.14 12.36 -22.55
CA GLU A 473 6.47 13.23 -21.60
C GLU A 473 4.99 12.86 -21.60
N LYS A 474 4.42 12.63 -20.42
CA LYS A 474 3.00 12.39 -20.23
C LYS A 474 2.41 13.47 -19.34
N GLU A 475 1.40 14.17 -19.84
CA GLU A 475 0.55 15.06 -19.06
C GLU A 475 -0.48 14.22 -18.31
N ASN A 476 -0.35 14.19 -16.99
CA ASN A 476 -1.17 13.39 -16.09
C ASN A 476 -2.47 14.09 -15.72
N THR A 477 -3.50 13.28 -15.56
CA THR A 477 -4.81 13.78 -15.13
C THR A 477 -4.87 13.93 -13.61
N ASN A 478 -5.83 14.70 -13.11
CA ASN A 478 -6.09 14.83 -11.68
C ASN A 478 -6.53 13.53 -10.98
N LYS A 479 -6.73 12.44 -11.73
CA LYS A 479 -7.12 11.12 -11.18
C LYS A 479 -5.94 10.35 -10.59
N ASP A 480 -4.70 10.68 -10.97
CA ASP A 480 -3.50 9.99 -10.49
C ASP A 480 -2.86 10.72 -9.31
N PHE A 481 -1.91 10.05 -8.63
CA PHE A 481 -1.07 10.71 -7.63
C PHE A 481 -0.07 11.67 -8.25
N LEU A 482 0.26 11.50 -9.53
CA LEU A 482 1.11 12.41 -10.27
C LEU A 482 0.19 13.36 -11.05
N THR A 483 0.49 14.65 -10.99
CA THR A 483 -0.26 15.71 -11.67
C THR A 483 0.71 16.58 -12.43
N GLY A 484 0.34 17.07 -13.61
CA GLY A 484 1.30 17.76 -14.48
C GLY A 484 2.10 16.77 -15.32
N LYS A 485 3.37 17.08 -15.60
CA LYS A 485 4.16 16.33 -16.59
C LYS A 485 5.07 15.30 -15.93
N THR A 486 4.98 14.05 -16.38
CA THR A 486 5.91 12.96 -16.01
C THR A 486 6.72 12.51 -17.20
N PHE A 487 7.88 11.91 -16.93
CA PHE A 487 8.81 11.48 -17.95
C PHE A 487 9.07 9.99 -17.82
N HIS A 488 8.87 9.26 -18.91
CA HIS A 488 8.95 7.80 -18.94
C HIS A 488 10.01 7.37 -19.93
N ASP A 489 11.06 6.75 -19.43
CA ASP A 489 12.14 6.16 -20.22
C ASP A 489 11.69 4.82 -20.82
N ALA A 490 12.11 4.57 -22.07
CA ALA A 490 11.84 3.31 -22.76
C ALA A 490 12.95 2.94 -23.72
N GLN A 491 13.09 1.64 -23.94
CA GLN A 491 14.13 1.08 -24.79
C GLN A 491 13.59 -0.11 -25.58
N MET A 492 14.07 -0.24 -26.82
CA MET A 492 13.90 -1.44 -27.64
C MET A 492 15.29 -1.94 -28.03
N GLU A 493 15.63 -3.13 -27.60
CA GLU A 493 16.90 -3.77 -27.90
C GLU A 493 16.71 -4.88 -28.93
N ILE A 494 17.55 -4.90 -29.96
CA ILE A 494 17.45 -5.84 -31.08
C ILE A 494 18.80 -6.50 -31.26
N ARG A 495 18.82 -7.82 -31.12
CA ARG A 495 20.03 -8.65 -31.24
C ARG A 495 19.85 -9.64 -32.37
N TYR A 496 20.90 -9.87 -33.16
CA TYR A 496 20.91 -10.87 -34.21
C TYR A 496 22.13 -11.78 -34.07
N GLU A 497 21.90 -13.04 -33.73
CA GLU A 497 22.94 -14.04 -33.52
C GLU A 497 22.45 -15.40 -34.04
N ASN A 498 23.30 -16.16 -34.73
CA ASN A 498 22.97 -17.51 -35.23
C ASN A 498 21.65 -17.60 -36.03
N ASN A 499 21.38 -16.65 -36.92
CA ASN A 499 20.14 -16.54 -37.70
C ASN A 499 18.86 -16.35 -36.85
N GLN A 500 19.01 -16.01 -35.57
CA GLN A 500 17.93 -15.68 -34.67
C GLN A 500 17.97 -14.19 -34.35
N LEU A 501 16.82 -13.54 -34.51
CA LEU A 501 16.62 -12.16 -34.13
C LEU A 501 15.78 -12.09 -32.86
N THR A 502 16.34 -11.45 -31.85
CA THR A 502 15.73 -11.22 -30.54
C THR A 502 15.37 -9.74 -30.41
N PHE A 503 14.12 -9.46 -30.09
CA PHE A 503 13.61 -8.13 -29.82
C PHE A 503 13.16 -8.04 -28.36
N ILE A 504 13.79 -7.17 -27.58
CA ILE A 504 13.53 -6.94 -26.16
C ILE A 504 12.90 -5.54 -26.01
N ASP A 505 11.65 -5.51 -25.58
CA ASP A 505 10.89 -4.33 -25.19
C ASP A 505 11.14 -4.04 -23.71
N GLN A 506 11.65 -2.84 -23.40
CA GLN A 506 11.78 -2.31 -22.05
C GLN A 506 10.92 -1.06 -21.90
N HIS A 507 9.96 -1.08 -20.98
CA HIS A 507 9.00 0.01 -20.76
C HIS A 507 8.73 0.25 -19.28
N THR A 508 8.55 1.51 -18.89
CA THR A 508 8.13 1.89 -17.52
C THR A 508 6.61 2.06 -17.39
N SER A 509 5.93 2.56 -18.43
CA SER A 509 4.49 2.86 -18.42
C SER A 509 3.69 2.07 -19.45
N SER A 510 2.36 2.16 -19.34
CA SER A 510 1.46 1.50 -20.30
C SER A 510 1.55 2.11 -21.70
N GLU A 511 1.89 3.38 -21.76
CA GLU A 511 2.02 4.19 -22.96
C GLU A 511 3.32 3.83 -23.68
N THR A 512 4.43 3.69 -22.97
CA THR A 512 5.70 3.21 -23.58
C THR A 512 5.58 1.76 -24.04
N TYR A 513 4.87 0.88 -23.33
CA TYR A 513 4.57 -0.47 -23.82
C TYR A 513 3.80 -0.46 -25.14
N LYS A 514 2.70 0.32 -25.23
CA LYS A 514 1.90 0.41 -26.47
C LYS A 514 2.73 0.91 -27.65
N LEU A 515 3.63 1.84 -27.39
CA LEU A 515 4.51 2.41 -28.40
C LEU A 515 5.54 1.40 -28.91
N ASN A 516 6.22 0.71 -27.99
CA ASN A 516 7.14 -0.38 -28.31
C ASN A 516 6.44 -1.49 -29.09
N LYS A 517 5.23 -1.88 -28.67
CA LYS A 517 4.42 -2.89 -29.36
C LYS A 517 4.06 -2.47 -30.78
N ASN A 518 3.59 -1.24 -31.00
CA ASN A 518 3.26 -0.77 -32.34
C ASN A 518 4.51 -0.71 -33.24
N TYR A 519 5.65 -0.25 -32.71
CA TYR A 519 6.91 -0.29 -33.45
C TYR A 519 7.30 -1.72 -33.82
N PHE A 520 7.20 -2.66 -32.87
CA PHE A 520 7.45 -4.08 -33.09
C PHE A 520 6.53 -4.68 -34.16
N ASP A 521 5.22 -4.38 -34.14
CA ASP A 521 4.27 -4.87 -35.14
C ASP A 521 4.64 -4.41 -36.56
N ASN A 522 5.11 -3.16 -36.70
CA ASN A 522 5.58 -2.63 -37.99
C ASN A 522 6.94 -3.20 -38.39
N PHE A 523 7.83 -3.43 -37.42
CA PHE A 523 9.11 -4.10 -37.61
C PHE A 523 8.88 -5.54 -38.14
N GLN A 524 7.96 -6.29 -37.54
CA GLN A 524 7.58 -7.63 -37.99
C GLN A 524 6.96 -7.61 -39.38
N LYS A 525 6.08 -6.64 -39.69
CA LYS A 525 5.52 -6.47 -41.04
C LYS A 525 6.61 -6.19 -42.09
N ALA A 526 7.62 -5.39 -41.75
CA ALA A 526 8.75 -5.11 -42.64
C ALA A 526 9.58 -6.36 -42.93
N LEU A 527 9.84 -7.20 -41.91
CA LEU A 527 10.51 -8.49 -42.09
C LEU A 527 9.73 -9.42 -43.02
N LYS A 528 8.41 -9.54 -42.83
CA LYS A 528 7.53 -10.35 -43.68
C LYS A 528 7.48 -9.83 -45.12
N LYS A 529 7.31 -8.51 -45.31
CA LYS A 529 7.24 -7.88 -46.64
C LYS A 529 8.51 -8.10 -47.48
N ASN A 530 9.66 -8.13 -46.83
CA ASN A 530 10.95 -8.30 -47.50
C ASN A 530 11.43 -9.77 -47.53
N ASN A 531 10.57 -10.73 -47.17
CA ASN A 531 10.89 -12.18 -47.13
C ASN A 531 12.12 -12.53 -46.27
N LEU A 532 12.39 -11.74 -45.23
CA LEU A 532 13.50 -11.97 -44.31
C LEU A 532 13.10 -12.88 -43.14
N SER A 533 11.80 -12.94 -42.83
CA SER A 533 11.25 -13.80 -41.76
C SER A 533 11.13 -15.23 -42.27
N VAL A 534 11.83 -16.16 -41.62
CA VAL A 534 11.68 -17.60 -41.88
C VAL A 534 10.54 -18.18 -41.03
N GLU A 535 10.40 -17.67 -39.80
CA GLU A 535 9.30 -17.99 -38.88
C GLU A 535 8.66 -16.72 -38.34
N GLU A 536 7.44 -16.82 -37.80
CA GLU A 536 6.83 -15.71 -37.04
C GLU A 536 7.56 -15.51 -35.69
N PHE A 537 7.52 -14.28 -35.16
CA PHE A 537 8.02 -14.03 -33.82
C PHE A 537 7.24 -14.85 -32.80
N LYS A 538 7.96 -15.73 -32.13
CA LYS A 538 7.45 -16.47 -30.98
C LYS A 538 7.64 -15.59 -29.76
N SER A 539 6.53 -15.36 -29.06
CA SER A 539 6.51 -14.78 -27.72
C SER A 539 5.97 -15.86 -26.79
N ILE A 540 6.48 -15.90 -25.56
CA ILE A 540 6.00 -16.87 -24.58
C ILE A 540 4.65 -16.36 -24.06
N GLN A 541 3.58 -17.08 -24.41
CA GLN A 541 2.20 -16.73 -24.10
C GLN A 541 1.66 -17.54 -22.92
N PHE A 542 0.61 -17.04 -22.27
CA PHE A 542 -0.02 -17.74 -21.14
C PHE A 542 -0.63 -19.08 -21.59
N LEU A 543 -1.25 -19.10 -22.78
CA LEU A 543 -1.87 -20.27 -23.40
C LEU A 543 -0.91 -21.15 -24.19
N ASP A 544 0.39 -20.81 -24.24
CA ASP A 544 1.40 -21.74 -24.75
C ASP A 544 1.50 -23.01 -23.90
N PHE A 545 1.06 -22.94 -22.64
CA PHE A 545 1.21 -23.99 -21.65
C PHE A 545 -0.15 -24.49 -21.17
N ALA A 546 -0.26 -25.80 -20.99
CA ALA A 546 -1.23 -26.36 -20.06
C ALA A 546 -0.83 -26.04 -18.61
N ASN A 547 -1.77 -26.15 -17.68
CA ASN A 547 -1.62 -25.60 -16.32
C ASN A 547 -0.40 -26.16 -15.58
N ASN A 548 -0.18 -27.48 -15.68
CA ASN A 548 0.93 -28.15 -15.02
C ASN A 548 2.28 -27.64 -15.54
N GLU A 549 2.43 -27.60 -16.86
CA GLU A 549 3.64 -27.19 -17.55
C GLU A 549 3.91 -25.69 -17.37
N ARG A 550 2.85 -24.88 -17.26
CA ARG A 550 2.97 -23.45 -16.93
C ARG A 550 3.64 -23.26 -15.57
N ILE A 551 3.19 -24.02 -14.58
CA ILE A 551 3.76 -23.96 -13.22
C ILE A 551 5.21 -24.46 -13.23
N GLN A 552 5.48 -25.58 -13.88
CA GLN A 552 6.84 -26.11 -14.00
C GLN A 552 7.77 -25.10 -14.70
N PHE A 553 7.30 -24.43 -15.75
CA PHE A 553 8.04 -23.36 -16.42
C PHE A 553 8.31 -22.18 -15.48
N LEU A 554 7.31 -21.69 -14.75
CA LEU A 554 7.47 -20.59 -13.79
C LEU A 554 8.43 -20.95 -12.63
N LEU A 555 8.40 -22.20 -12.15
CA LEU A 555 9.32 -22.68 -11.11
C LEU A 555 10.74 -22.95 -11.62
N SER A 556 10.91 -23.14 -12.93
CA SER A 556 12.22 -23.40 -13.53
C SER A 556 13.24 -22.28 -13.29
N PHE A 557 12.78 -21.07 -12.97
CA PHE A 557 13.62 -19.93 -12.60
C PHE A 557 14.36 -20.13 -11.27
N LEU A 558 13.97 -21.10 -10.43
CA LEU A 558 14.74 -21.51 -9.25
C LEU A 558 16.14 -22.02 -9.62
N LYS A 559 16.34 -22.52 -10.85
CA LYS A 559 17.63 -23.01 -11.36
C LYS A 559 18.71 -21.93 -11.42
N ILE A 560 18.38 -20.65 -11.23
CA ILE A 560 19.39 -19.60 -11.08
C ILE A 560 20.33 -19.85 -9.88
N GLN A 561 19.88 -20.64 -8.89
CA GLN A 561 20.71 -21.14 -7.79
C GLN A 561 22.01 -21.80 -8.29
N ASP A 562 21.97 -22.42 -9.47
CA ASP A 562 23.09 -23.14 -10.09
C ASP A 562 23.94 -22.28 -11.02
N SER A 563 23.72 -20.95 -11.04
CA SER A 563 24.48 -20.05 -11.90
C SER A 563 25.97 -20.08 -11.58
N LYS A 564 26.79 -20.18 -12.62
CA LYS A 564 28.25 -20.05 -12.52
C LYS A 564 28.72 -18.61 -12.63
N ALA A 565 27.84 -17.70 -13.05
CA ALA A 565 28.18 -16.30 -13.30
C ALA A 565 28.00 -15.43 -12.05
N ILE A 566 27.06 -15.79 -11.17
CA ILE A 566 26.79 -15.11 -9.90
C ILE A 566 26.60 -16.14 -8.79
N VAL A 567 27.13 -15.86 -7.60
CA VAL A 567 26.95 -16.76 -6.45
C VAL A 567 25.59 -16.47 -5.82
N ILE A 568 24.63 -17.37 -6.00
CA ILE A 568 23.34 -17.30 -5.32
C ILE A 568 23.47 -18.01 -3.97
N LYS A 569 23.38 -17.27 -2.86
CA LYS A 569 23.41 -17.84 -1.51
C LYS A 569 22.09 -18.55 -1.20
N LYS A 570 20.96 -17.94 -1.57
CA LYS A 570 19.63 -18.49 -1.34
C LYS A 570 18.64 -17.90 -2.34
N ILE A 571 17.78 -18.75 -2.92
CA ILE A 571 16.57 -18.34 -3.61
C ILE A 571 15.35 -18.95 -2.92
N THR A 572 14.28 -18.16 -2.76
CA THR A 572 13.01 -18.63 -2.23
C THR A 572 11.85 -18.08 -3.03
N LEU A 573 10.86 -18.93 -3.33
CA LEU A 573 9.57 -18.49 -3.83
C LEU A 573 8.82 -17.76 -2.70
N ASP A 574 8.65 -16.45 -2.85
CA ASP A 574 8.05 -15.56 -1.84
C ASP A 574 6.53 -15.43 -2.02
N SER A 575 6.06 -15.52 -3.26
CA SER A 575 4.66 -15.34 -3.58
C SER A 575 4.27 -15.91 -4.94
N MET A 576 2.99 -16.26 -5.04
CA MET A 576 2.36 -16.78 -6.24
C MET A 576 0.93 -16.26 -6.34
N LYS A 577 0.50 -15.92 -7.55
CA LYS A 577 -0.89 -15.56 -7.85
C LYS A 577 -1.50 -16.60 -8.79
N PHE A 578 -2.62 -17.19 -8.39
CA PHE A 578 -3.37 -18.15 -9.21
C PHE A 578 -4.87 -18.07 -9.01
N ARG A 579 -5.63 -18.77 -9.85
CA ARG A 579 -7.07 -19.03 -9.69
C ARG A 579 -7.34 -20.49 -9.99
N THR A 580 -8.36 -21.08 -9.35
CA THR A 580 -8.86 -22.41 -9.74
C THR A 580 -9.31 -22.40 -11.20
N ASP A 581 -8.94 -23.45 -11.94
CA ASP A 581 -9.45 -23.67 -13.29
C ASP A 581 -10.85 -24.29 -13.22
N GLU A 582 -11.87 -23.43 -13.25
CA GLU A 582 -13.26 -23.84 -13.10
C GLU A 582 -13.80 -24.65 -14.28
N THR A 583 -13.05 -24.75 -15.37
CA THR A 583 -13.40 -25.52 -16.57
C THR A 583 -13.22 -27.03 -16.39
N LEU A 584 -12.43 -27.45 -15.40
CA LEU A 584 -12.18 -28.85 -15.13
C LEU A 584 -13.39 -29.54 -14.48
N SER A 585 -13.63 -30.78 -14.90
CA SER A 585 -14.72 -31.63 -14.40
C SER A 585 -14.46 -32.21 -13.02
N LYS A 586 -13.19 -32.39 -12.65
CA LYS A 586 -12.74 -32.86 -11.34
C LYS A 586 -11.72 -31.88 -10.78
N LEU A 587 -11.98 -31.39 -9.58
CA LEU A 587 -11.09 -30.51 -8.82
C LEU A 587 -10.77 -31.16 -7.47
N PRO A 588 -9.56 -30.95 -6.93
CA PRO A 588 -9.30 -31.24 -5.53
C PRO A 588 -10.31 -30.54 -4.63
N LYS A 589 -10.75 -31.22 -3.57
CA LYS A 589 -11.82 -30.76 -2.66
C LYS A 589 -11.62 -29.32 -2.17
N ASP A 590 -10.38 -28.96 -1.86
CA ASP A 590 -10.04 -27.64 -1.37
C ASP A 590 -10.19 -26.57 -2.46
N LEU A 591 -9.80 -26.87 -3.71
CA LEU A 591 -9.97 -25.97 -4.85
C LEU A 591 -11.43 -25.87 -5.32
N GLU A 592 -12.21 -26.95 -5.19
CA GLU A 592 -13.64 -26.97 -5.46
C GLU A 592 -14.40 -25.97 -4.56
N SER A 593 -13.98 -25.85 -3.30
CA SER A 593 -14.56 -24.89 -2.35
C SER A 593 -14.40 -23.42 -2.76
N LEU A 594 -13.44 -23.13 -3.65
CA LEU A 594 -13.11 -21.79 -4.13
C LEU A 594 -13.89 -21.40 -5.40
N LYS A 595 -14.40 -22.40 -6.15
CA LYS A 595 -15.08 -22.22 -7.43
C LYS A 595 -16.26 -21.25 -7.32
N GLY A 596 -16.29 -20.22 -8.16
CA GLY A 596 -17.32 -19.18 -8.21
C GLY A 596 -17.32 -18.19 -7.03
N ARG A 597 -16.44 -18.38 -6.03
CA ARG A 597 -16.38 -17.56 -4.80
C ARG A 597 -15.11 -16.72 -4.72
N VAL A 598 -14.00 -17.24 -5.22
CA VAL A 598 -12.68 -16.59 -5.14
C VAL A 598 -12.20 -16.19 -6.53
N SER A 599 -11.98 -14.89 -6.72
CA SER A 599 -11.56 -14.35 -8.02
C SER A 599 -10.09 -14.64 -8.34
N ASN A 600 -9.21 -14.64 -7.34
CA ASN A 600 -7.83 -15.13 -7.39
C ASN A 600 -7.31 -15.30 -5.96
N LEU A 601 -6.29 -16.15 -5.82
CA LEU A 601 -5.51 -16.32 -4.61
C LEU A 601 -4.11 -15.75 -4.83
N ASN A 602 -3.66 -14.94 -3.87
CA ASN A 602 -2.26 -14.56 -3.74
C ASN A 602 -1.73 -15.28 -2.51
N LEU A 603 -0.84 -16.24 -2.70
CA LEU A 603 -0.10 -16.88 -1.63
C LEU A 603 1.17 -16.07 -1.39
N HIS A 604 1.42 -15.73 -0.13
CA HIS A 604 2.66 -15.14 0.35
C HIS A 604 3.24 -16.08 1.41
N GLY A 605 4.56 -16.28 1.39
CA GLY A 605 5.20 -17.19 2.33
C GLY A 605 6.68 -17.38 2.06
N LYS A 606 7.28 -18.34 2.76
CA LYS A 606 8.66 -18.79 2.53
C LYS A 606 8.61 -20.20 1.98
N GLU A 607 9.45 -20.48 0.99
CA GLU A 607 9.63 -21.83 0.42
C GLU A 607 8.32 -22.41 -0.14
N LEU A 608 7.49 -21.56 -0.76
CA LEU A 608 6.18 -21.96 -1.28
C LEU A 608 6.22 -23.11 -2.30
N HIS A 609 7.37 -23.39 -2.92
CA HIS A 609 7.54 -24.46 -3.90
C HIS A 609 7.26 -25.87 -3.32
N ASP A 610 7.33 -26.02 -2.00
CA ASP A 610 7.03 -27.29 -1.31
C ASP A 610 5.53 -27.47 -0.99
N THR A 611 4.70 -26.46 -1.26
CA THR A 611 3.25 -26.53 -1.01
C THR A 611 2.57 -27.50 -1.96
N ILE A 612 1.48 -28.14 -1.50
CA ILE A 612 0.68 -29.09 -2.29
C ILE A 612 0.24 -28.53 -3.65
N TYR A 613 0.02 -27.21 -3.74
CA TYR A 613 -0.37 -26.53 -4.97
C TYR A 613 0.69 -26.61 -6.07
N LEU A 614 1.95 -26.75 -5.66
CA LEU A 614 3.13 -26.71 -6.52
C LEU A 614 3.88 -28.04 -6.57
N SER A 615 3.73 -28.91 -5.56
CA SER A 615 4.38 -30.21 -5.48
C SER A 615 3.57 -31.36 -6.09
N GLU A 616 2.23 -31.28 -6.08
CA GLU A 616 1.35 -32.34 -6.58
C GLU A 616 0.76 -32.05 -7.99
N ASP A 617 0.80 -33.03 -8.90
CA ASP A 617 0.30 -32.87 -10.27
C ASP A 617 -1.19 -32.53 -10.33
N GLU A 618 -2.02 -33.17 -9.51
CA GLU A 618 -3.49 -32.95 -9.50
C GLU A 618 -3.83 -31.48 -9.21
N TYR A 619 -3.10 -30.86 -8.29
CA TYR A 619 -3.28 -29.44 -7.95
C TYR A 619 -2.71 -28.52 -9.03
N ARG A 620 -1.53 -28.85 -9.57
CA ARG A 620 -0.91 -28.06 -10.64
C ARG A 620 -1.80 -28.00 -11.89
N ILE A 621 -2.43 -29.11 -12.25
CA ILE A 621 -3.40 -29.17 -13.36
C ILE A 621 -4.62 -28.28 -13.06
N ALA A 622 -5.04 -28.20 -11.80
CA ALA A 622 -6.25 -27.52 -11.38
C ALA A 622 -6.14 -26.00 -11.17
N ILE A 623 -4.95 -25.40 -11.37
CA ILE A 623 -4.73 -23.98 -11.11
C ILE A 623 -4.17 -23.21 -12.31
N LEU A 624 -4.78 -22.06 -12.59
CA LEU A 624 -4.32 -21.07 -13.54
C LEU A 624 -3.34 -20.12 -12.84
N CYS A 625 -2.04 -20.40 -12.92
CA CYS A 625 -0.99 -19.56 -12.33
C CYS A 625 -0.64 -18.35 -13.21
N GLU A 626 -0.88 -17.13 -12.72
CA GLU A 626 -0.56 -15.88 -13.42
C GLU A 626 0.88 -15.42 -13.17
N LYS A 627 1.37 -15.58 -11.95
CA LYS A 627 2.58 -14.88 -11.50
C LYS A 627 3.25 -15.63 -10.35
N VAL A 628 4.58 -15.60 -10.36
CA VAL A 628 5.44 -16.00 -9.25
C VAL A 628 6.47 -14.92 -8.97
N ARG A 629 6.92 -14.82 -7.73
CA ARG A 629 8.02 -13.94 -7.36
C ARG A 629 8.98 -14.66 -6.43
N PHE A 630 10.26 -14.49 -6.72
CA PHE A 630 11.37 -15.07 -5.99
C PHE A 630 12.15 -13.98 -5.27
N ASN A 631 12.58 -14.26 -4.04
CA ASN A 631 13.57 -13.48 -3.32
C ASN A 631 14.93 -14.16 -3.44
N VAL A 632 15.96 -13.42 -3.82
CA VAL A 632 17.29 -13.91 -4.17
C VAL A 632 18.33 -13.16 -3.35
N ILE A 633 19.05 -13.91 -2.51
CA ILE A 633 20.23 -13.45 -1.79
C ILE A 633 21.45 -13.88 -2.60
N TYR A 634 22.26 -12.93 -3.03
CA TYR A 634 23.41 -13.18 -3.89
C TYR A 634 24.68 -12.53 -3.36
N LYS A 635 25.80 -13.02 -3.89
CA LYS A 635 27.11 -12.38 -3.80
C LYS A 635 27.68 -12.24 -5.21
N TYR A 636 28.03 -11.00 -5.57
CA TYR A 636 28.70 -10.71 -6.82
C TYR A 636 29.95 -9.89 -6.54
N ILE A 637 31.12 -10.46 -6.87
CA ILE A 637 32.42 -9.91 -6.52
C ILE A 637 32.51 -9.73 -4.99
N ASN A 638 32.55 -8.48 -4.50
CA ASN A 638 32.63 -8.11 -3.08
C ASN A 638 31.34 -7.46 -2.57
N ARG A 639 30.21 -7.65 -3.28
CA ARG A 639 28.92 -7.08 -2.91
C ARG A 639 27.97 -8.20 -2.56
N ASP A 640 27.41 -8.11 -1.36
CA ASP A 640 26.27 -8.92 -0.95
C ASP A 640 25.01 -8.11 -1.21
N GLY A 641 23.99 -8.76 -1.78
CA GLY A 641 22.76 -8.07 -2.14
C GLY A 641 21.56 -8.98 -2.08
N ILE A 642 20.40 -8.33 -2.06
CA ILE A 642 19.10 -8.98 -2.08
C ILE A 642 18.31 -8.37 -3.23
N CYS A 643 17.73 -9.21 -4.07
CA CYS A 643 16.82 -8.77 -5.13
C CYS A 643 15.62 -9.70 -5.24
N SER A 644 14.56 -9.18 -5.84
CA SER A 644 13.35 -9.90 -6.17
C SER A 644 13.24 -10.07 -7.68
N ILE A 645 12.88 -11.28 -8.11
CA ILE A 645 12.66 -11.66 -9.50
C ILE A 645 11.20 -12.03 -9.64
N GLU A 646 10.44 -11.24 -10.39
CA GLU A 646 9.03 -11.48 -10.67
C GLU A 646 8.86 -11.96 -12.10
N VAL A 647 8.22 -13.11 -12.27
CA VAL A 647 7.91 -13.72 -13.56
C VAL A 647 6.39 -13.84 -13.68
N SER A 648 5.79 -13.21 -14.69
CA SER A 648 4.34 -13.07 -14.76
C SER A 648 3.75 -13.01 -16.16
N PHE A 649 2.55 -13.55 -16.30
CA PHE A 649 1.63 -13.34 -17.40
C PHE A 649 0.61 -12.27 -16.98
N ASN A 650 1.11 -11.04 -16.78
CA ASN A 650 0.36 -10.01 -16.05
C ASN A 650 -0.99 -9.70 -16.70
N GLY A 651 -2.07 -9.89 -15.92
CA GLY A 651 -3.45 -9.67 -16.39
C GLY A 651 -4.11 -10.88 -17.06
N ALA A 652 -3.48 -12.06 -17.04
CA ALA A 652 -4.08 -13.28 -17.54
C ALA A 652 -5.38 -13.64 -16.77
N LEU A 653 -5.45 -13.46 -15.45
CA LEU A 653 -6.67 -13.75 -14.66
C LEU A 653 -7.59 -12.53 -14.64
N GLY A 654 -8.29 -12.30 -15.75
CA GLY A 654 -9.29 -11.24 -15.87
C GLY A 654 -10.57 -11.52 -15.05
N LEU A 655 -11.40 -10.47 -14.89
CA LEU A 655 -12.71 -10.55 -14.22
C LEU A 655 -13.72 -11.49 -14.93
N LYS A 656 -13.53 -11.75 -16.23
CA LYS A 656 -14.35 -12.64 -17.06
C LYS A 656 -13.45 -13.66 -17.76
N GLY A 657 -13.12 -14.76 -17.08
CA GLY A 657 -12.27 -15.81 -17.63
C GLY A 657 -10.77 -15.49 -17.58
N TYR A 658 -9.99 -16.08 -18.48
CA TYR A 658 -8.56 -15.80 -18.62
C TYR A 658 -8.22 -15.27 -20.01
N LYS A 659 -7.13 -14.51 -20.11
CA LYS A 659 -6.63 -13.90 -21.34
C LYS A 659 -5.28 -14.46 -21.69
N ASP A 660 -5.02 -14.58 -22.99
CA ASP A 660 -3.68 -14.91 -23.45
C ASP A 660 -2.79 -13.66 -23.40
N THR A 661 -1.81 -13.69 -22.50
CA THR A 661 -0.93 -12.55 -22.22
C THR A 661 0.53 -12.97 -22.31
N GLU A 662 1.39 -12.05 -22.74
CA GLU A 662 2.83 -12.28 -22.87
C GLU A 662 3.53 -12.39 -21.50
N LEU A 663 4.55 -13.24 -21.43
CA LEU A 663 5.47 -13.33 -20.30
C LEU A 663 6.22 -12.02 -20.08
N ARG A 664 6.27 -11.59 -18.82
CA ARG A 664 6.99 -10.41 -18.35
C ARG A 664 7.90 -10.79 -17.20
N ILE A 665 9.13 -10.26 -17.25
CA ILE A 665 10.12 -10.44 -16.19
C ILE A 665 10.49 -9.07 -15.62
N SER A 666 10.56 -8.99 -14.29
CA SER A 666 10.99 -7.79 -13.57
C SER A 666 11.97 -8.18 -12.48
N ILE A 667 13.13 -7.49 -12.43
CA ILE A 667 14.17 -7.71 -11.43
C ILE A 667 14.40 -6.41 -10.66
N THR A 668 14.23 -6.46 -9.34
CA THR A 668 14.27 -5.28 -8.45
C THR A 668 15.13 -5.53 -7.21
N PRO A 669 15.95 -4.58 -6.75
CA PRO A 669 16.66 -4.74 -5.48
C PRO A 669 15.67 -4.70 -4.32
N ALA A 670 15.98 -5.41 -3.23
CA ALA A 670 15.20 -5.28 -2.00
C ALA A 670 15.57 -3.97 -1.27
N PRO A 671 14.64 -3.35 -0.51
CA PRO A 671 14.90 -2.09 0.22
C PRO A 671 16.12 -2.16 1.16
N ASN A 672 16.41 -3.34 1.71
CA ASN A 672 17.50 -3.58 2.65
C ASN A 672 18.73 -4.20 1.97
N SER A 673 18.87 -4.06 0.66
CA SER A 673 20.01 -4.62 -0.09
C SER A 673 21.27 -3.79 0.17
N PHE A 674 22.39 -4.46 0.47
CA PHE A 674 23.70 -3.84 0.65
C PHE A 674 24.47 -3.59 -0.67
N ASP A 675 23.85 -3.88 -1.82
CA ASP A 675 24.43 -3.63 -3.13
C ASP A 675 24.23 -2.18 -3.57
N ASN A 676 25.20 -1.33 -3.22
CA ASN A 676 25.20 0.11 -3.57
C ASN A 676 25.29 0.39 -5.08
N ASN A 677 25.50 -0.63 -5.93
CA ASN A 677 25.51 -0.49 -7.39
C ASN A 677 24.82 -1.69 -8.05
N PHE A 678 23.50 -1.76 -7.84
CA PHE A 678 22.67 -2.83 -8.36
C PHE A 678 22.63 -2.90 -9.89
N THR A 679 22.95 -1.83 -10.61
CA THR A 679 22.83 -1.78 -12.08
C THR A 679 23.68 -2.85 -12.78
N SER A 680 24.94 -3.01 -12.38
CA SER A 680 25.82 -4.03 -12.97
C SER A 680 25.38 -5.45 -12.60
N THR A 681 24.94 -5.64 -11.36
CA THR A 681 24.46 -6.93 -10.87
C THR A 681 23.17 -7.34 -11.55
N LYS A 682 22.24 -6.40 -11.72
CA LYS A 682 20.99 -6.57 -12.44
C LYS A 682 21.21 -7.03 -13.86
N ALA A 683 22.14 -6.42 -14.60
CA ALA A 683 22.45 -6.81 -15.97
C ALA A 683 22.90 -8.29 -16.06
N LEU A 684 23.72 -8.73 -15.10
CA LEU A 684 24.17 -10.12 -15.03
C LEU A 684 23.06 -11.10 -14.66
N ILE A 685 22.27 -10.79 -13.63
CA ILE A 685 21.12 -11.60 -13.22
C ILE A 685 20.12 -11.71 -14.37
N THR A 686 19.86 -10.61 -15.07
CA THR A 686 18.96 -10.57 -16.24
C THR A 686 19.46 -11.52 -17.33
N LYS A 687 20.77 -11.54 -17.60
CA LYS A 687 21.36 -12.47 -18.58
C LYS A 687 21.14 -13.93 -18.20
N GLU A 688 21.38 -14.29 -16.94
CA GLU A 688 21.19 -15.66 -16.45
C GLU A 688 19.71 -16.08 -16.46
N ILE A 689 18.81 -15.18 -16.05
CA ILE A 689 17.36 -15.40 -16.07
C ILE A 689 16.83 -15.62 -17.48
N ASN A 690 17.29 -14.82 -18.45
CA ASN A 690 16.89 -14.97 -19.84
C ASN A 690 17.39 -16.29 -20.42
N LYS A 691 18.62 -16.71 -20.09
CA LYS A 691 19.12 -18.04 -20.46
C LYS A 691 18.24 -19.16 -19.92
N ILE A 692 17.90 -19.11 -18.63
CA ILE A 692 17.02 -20.11 -17.99
C ILE A 692 15.65 -20.13 -18.68
N ARG A 693 15.06 -18.96 -18.95
CA ARG A 693 13.80 -18.84 -19.68
C ARG A 693 13.86 -19.56 -21.03
N ASP A 694 14.88 -19.28 -21.83
CA ASP A 694 15.00 -19.77 -23.21
C ASP A 694 15.27 -21.28 -23.27
N ASP A 695 16.19 -21.76 -22.42
CA ASP A 695 16.52 -23.18 -22.33
C ASP A 695 15.29 -24.00 -21.93
N ASN A 696 14.53 -23.56 -20.92
CA ASN A 696 13.35 -24.29 -20.45
C ASN A 696 12.17 -24.20 -21.42
N TYR A 697 11.93 -23.06 -22.06
CA TYR A 697 10.85 -22.94 -23.05
C TYR A 697 11.14 -23.78 -24.30
N THR A 698 12.39 -23.82 -24.76
CA THR A 698 12.82 -24.67 -25.88
C THR A 698 12.62 -26.15 -25.57
N GLN A 699 13.05 -26.59 -24.38
CA GLN A 699 12.82 -27.97 -23.91
C GLN A 699 11.33 -28.32 -23.85
N TYR A 700 10.49 -27.37 -23.40
CA TYR A 700 9.04 -27.56 -23.36
C TYR A 700 8.44 -27.76 -24.77
N LYS A 701 8.75 -26.90 -25.73
CA LYS A 701 8.25 -27.02 -27.11
C LYS A 701 8.74 -28.30 -27.80
N GLN A 702 9.97 -28.75 -27.53
CA GLN A 702 10.48 -30.03 -28.05
C GLN A 702 9.67 -31.22 -27.54
N LYS A 703 9.28 -31.24 -26.25
CA LYS A 703 8.43 -32.30 -25.67
C LYS A 703 7.03 -32.32 -26.27
N GLN A 704 6.44 -31.16 -26.56
CA GLN A 704 5.12 -31.07 -27.19
C GLN A 704 5.13 -31.64 -28.62
N ASN A 705 6.12 -31.26 -29.43
CA ASN A 705 6.23 -31.78 -30.80
C ASN A 705 6.35 -33.31 -30.84
N ILE A 706 7.05 -33.92 -29.87
CA ILE A 706 7.16 -35.39 -29.79
C ILE A 706 5.80 -36.04 -29.48
N ASN A 707 4.98 -35.41 -28.62
CA ASN A 707 3.66 -35.94 -28.26
C ASN A 707 2.60 -35.73 -29.36
N ASP A 708 2.75 -34.73 -30.23
CA ASP A 708 1.85 -34.49 -31.37
C ASP A 708 2.17 -35.38 -32.60
N THR A 709 3.32 -36.07 -32.59
CA THR A 709 3.74 -36.98 -33.68
C THR A 709 3.46 -38.46 -33.36
N ILE A 710 2.87 -38.75 -32.20
CA ILE A 710 2.41 -40.07 -31.74
C ILE A 710 0.89 -40.05 -31.71
#